data_AF-A0A1L0BEB5-F1
#
_entry.id   AF-A0A1L0BEB5-F1
#
_cell.length_a   1.000
_cell.length_b   1.000
_cell.length_c   1.000
_cell.angle_alpha   90.00
_cell.angle_beta   90.00
_cell.angle_gamma   90.00
#
_symmetry.space_group_name_H-M   'P 1'
#
loop_
_entity.id
_entity.type
_entity.pdbx_description
1 polymer ?
#
loop_
_entity_poly.entity_id
_entity_poly.type
_entity_poly.pdbx_seq_one_letter_code
_entity_poly.pdbx_strand_id
1 'polypeptide(L)'
;MLASPASPLIHQSTHEVKLGQTIRLEIDYSPFTSAEQYSSTPPRSLWVRVRNTEPIPLRAAYLAGPYSLYVDCRHRDYSTTTKAFVTADQPVFEPQLQPGQTFYAELLCHTFQEKYQWTVDVVSQIIFNNTMGVHFEVTIAEGKDMADYVVPEQNLNVTIHDTLDLWNLPLPDSSKSIHLVILTHGLHSNVSADMLFLKEEIQSGDENVVVKGYFGNICKTERGVKYLGSRVADYVVGLIKNKELSNVTKISFVGHSLGGLVQTFAIAYLESNYPWFFKKIQPVNFITLASPMLGIIHENPGYVKLALLAGIVGKTGQDLGLKFTEKDQKPLLLLLPSGPTHRILRRFIRRTVYANVYNDGIVPLRTSALLYLDYKALLKVFDASNLLTGSKDLQALDEVTFAGSNSDRTVNDSNNKSSDYSRAFEGNPFQTKVENPNVQGAMGSLPKTSMFESAASLILPPLPTIKYITDPESRENIILHDKVYHESDLPEVDDADNQEWSGKKLKLDKEDNKKKGMIELLQSKGEEFRQLVNGNTEHLEEEIAREYHKLMLWRKVLVNLKPDAHNNIVVRRRFANSYGWPVLDHLVKNHFCIDDKVVNELHREDTLDHSADAKELTRILSMDLIKKENAELDREGSEEKHEYAWINSQENGEIFVGPAGLLSDISDMVFNFKDQITSYGRTVENPKSEEDESDGKVMAEFI
;
A
#
# COMPACT_ATOMS: atom_id res chain seq x y z
N MET A 1 -42.83 1.67 -33.31
CA MET A 1 -42.07 2.77 -32.70
C MET A 1 -40.77 2.89 -33.49
N LEU A 2 -40.58 4.00 -34.20
CA LEU A 2 -39.31 4.27 -34.88
C LEU A 2 -38.25 4.54 -33.80
N ALA A 3 -37.12 3.84 -33.85
CA ALA A 3 -36.00 4.12 -32.94
C ALA A 3 -35.60 5.59 -33.09
N SER A 4 -35.45 6.29 -31.97
CA SER A 4 -34.96 7.67 -31.99
C SER A 4 -33.56 7.68 -32.63
N PRO A 5 -33.25 8.62 -33.54
CA PRO A 5 -31.95 8.63 -34.21
C PRO A 5 -30.82 8.80 -33.20
N ALA A 6 -29.68 8.12 -33.45
CA ALA A 6 -28.49 8.25 -32.62
C ALA A 6 -28.00 9.71 -32.59
N SER A 7 -27.60 10.18 -31.41
CA SER A 7 -27.14 11.54 -31.16
C SER A 7 -25.73 11.73 -31.73
N PRO A 8 -25.48 12.80 -32.51
CA PRO A 8 -24.13 13.10 -32.99
C PRO A 8 -23.16 13.31 -31.83
N LEU A 9 -21.89 12.97 -32.05
CA LEU A 9 -20.84 13.24 -31.07
C LEU A 9 -20.52 14.73 -31.08
N ILE A 10 -20.39 15.34 -29.91
CA ILE A 10 -19.93 16.72 -29.76
C ILE A 10 -18.40 16.75 -29.64
N HIS A 11 -17.85 15.76 -28.95
CA HIS A 11 -16.41 15.58 -28.74
C HIS A 11 -16.03 14.12 -28.93
N GLN A 12 -14.88 13.88 -29.55
CA GLN A 12 -14.26 12.57 -29.66
C GLN A 12 -12.75 12.73 -29.53
N SER A 13 -12.14 11.95 -28.66
CA SER A 13 -10.68 11.92 -28.49
C SER A 13 -10.22 10.51 -28.15
N THR A 14 -9.08 10.12 -28.71
CA THR A 14 -8.45 8.82 -28.48
C THR A 14 -7.13 9.04 -27.78
N HIS A 15 -6.85 8.21 -26.78
CA HIS A 15 -5.73 8.35 -25.88
C HIS A 15 -5.09 6.99 -25.59
N GLU A 16 -3.87 7.03 -25.06
CA GLU A 16 -3.14 5.87 -24.57
C GLU A 16 -2.64 6.19 -23.16
N VAL A 17 -2.77 5.24 -22.23
CA VAL A 17 -2.11 5.32 -20.91
C VAL A 17 -1.21 4.11 -20.69
N LYS A 18 0.02 4.40 -20.27
CA LYS A 18 1.01 3.42 -19.81
C LYS A 18 1.01 3.34 -18.29
N LEU A 19 1.85 2.45 -17.76
CA LEU A 19 2.03 2.27 -16.33
C LEU A 19 2.26 3.61 -15.61
N GLY A 20 1.45 3.85 -14.59
CA GLY A 20 1.51 5.04 -13.75
C GLY A 20 1.03 6.31 -14.45
N GLN A 21 0.41 6.20 -15.63
CA GLN A 21 -0.16 7.35 -16.33
C GLN A 21 -1.66 7.49 -16.04
N THR A 22 -2.07 8.75 -16.02
CA THR A 22 -3.43 9.25 -15.88
C THR A 22 -3.65 10.32 -16.95
N ILE A 23 -4.83 10.27 -17.58
CA ILE A 23 -5.36 11.35 -18.41
C ILE A 23 -6.59 11.90 -17.70
N ARG A 24 -6.61 13.22 -17.49
CA ARG A 24 -7.77 13.94 -16.95
C ARG A 24 -8.38 14.79 -18.04
N LEU A 25 -9.70 14.69 -18.21
CA LEU A 25 -10.48 15.60 -19.03
C LEU A 25 -11.26 16.55 -18.12
N GLU A 26 -11.05 17.85 -18.28
CA GLU A 26 -11.89 18.89 -17.71
C GLU A 26 -12.88 19.35 -18.77
N ILE A 27 -14.16 19.09 -18.51
CA ILE A 27 -15.26 19.37 -19.42
C ILE A 27 -15.97 20.62 -18.92
N ASP A 28 -15.88 21.69 -19.71
CA ASP A 28 -16.52 22.98 -19.46
C ASP A 28 -17.67 23.17 -20.45
N TYR A 29 -18.91 23.24 -19.97
CA TYR A 29 -20.09 23.40 -20.82
C TYR A 29 -20.87 24.67 -20.42
N SER A 30 -21.09 25.58 -21.37
CA SER A 30 -21.80 26.85 -21.16
C SER A 30 -22.98 26.99 -22.14
N PRO A 31 -24.04 26.18 -21.99
CA PRO A 31 -25.18 26.15 -22.93
C PRO A 31 -26.04 27.42 -22.91
N PHE A 32 -25.96 28.23 -21.84
CA PHE A 32 -26.83 29.38 -21.63
C PHE A 32 -26.05 30.67 -21.45
N THR A 33 -26.66 31.75 -21.94
CA THR A 33 -26.21 33.12 -21.68
C THR A 33 -27.02 33.81 -20.58
N SER A 34 -28.14 33.23 -20.15
CA SER A 34 -29.06 33.79 -19.15
C SER A 34 -29.97 32.72 -18.53
N ALA A 35 -30.52 33.01 -17.33
CA ALA A 35 -31.46 32.13 -16.63
C ALA A 35 -32.83 32.03 -17.34
N GLU A 36 -33.22 33.08 -18.07
CA GLU A 36 -34.43 33.11 -18.88
C GLU A 36 -34.36 32.07 -20.02
N GLN A 37 -33.21 31.97 -20.68
CA GLN A 37 -32.97 31.00 -21.76
C GLN A 37 -33.02 29.54 -21.25
N TYR A 38 -32.48 29.30 -20.06
CA TYR A 38 -32.58 28.01 -19.38
C TYR A 38 -34.03 27.65 -19.08
N SER A 39 -34.80 28.61 -18.56
CA SER A 39 -36.20 28.38 -18.19
C SER A 39 -37.11 28.11 -19.40
N SER A 40 -36.80 28.71 -20.56
CA SER A 40 -37.56 28.48 -21.80
C SER A 40 -37.21 27.18 -22.51
N THR A 41 -35.94 26.74 -22.40
CA THR A 41 -35.37 25.62 -23.15
C THR A 41 -34.20 25.02 -22.36
N PRO A 42 -34.49 24.24 -21.30
CA PRO A 42 -33.43 23.58 -20.53
C PRO A 42 -32.71 22.58 -21.45
N PRO A 43 -31.38 22.42 -21.31
CA PRO A 43 -30.62 21.61 -22.25
C PRO A 43 -30.87 20.13 -21.92
N ARG A 44 -30.56 19.25 -22.87
CA ARG A 44 -30.42 17.84 -22.53
C ARG A 44 -29.14 17.63 -21.73
N SER A 45 -29.14 16.64 -20.84
CA SER A 45 -27.90 16.19 -20.20
C SER A 45 -26.90 15.76 -21.28
N LEU A 46 -25.62 16.06 -21.07
CA LEU A 46 -24.58 15.46 -21.89
C LEU A 46 -24.29 14.04 -21.38
N TRP A 47 -23.75 13.20 -22.23
CA TRP A 47 -23.31 11.85 -21.92
C TRP A 47 -21.85 11.71 -22.27
N VAL A 48 -21.04 11.29 -21.31
CA VAL A 48 -19.67 10.87 -21.54
C VAL A 48 -19.64 9.36 -21.67
N ARG A 49 -18.92 8.87 -22.68
CA ARG A 49 -18.62 7.47 -22.89
C ARG A 49 -17.10 7.29 -22.93
N VAL A 50 -16.59 6.43 -22.06
CA VAL A 50 -15.19 6.00 -22.06
C VAL A 50 -15.14 4.54 -22.48
N ARG A 51 -14.50 4.25 -23.62
CA ARG A 51 -14.38 2.90 -24.16
C ARG A 51 -12.93 2.46 -24.13
N ASN A 52 -12.66 1.35 -23.46
CA ASN A 52 -11.40 0.66 -23.59
C ASN A 52 -11.36 0.00 -24.99
N THR A 53 -10.45 0.45 -25.85
CA THR A 53 -10.40 0.01 -27.26
C THR A 53 -9.54 -1.22 -27.47
N GLU A 54 -8.94 -1.77 -26.40
CA GLU A 54 -8.15 -2.99 -26.49
C GLU A 54 -9.01 -4.19 -26.95
N PRO A 55 -8.45 -5.13 -27.73
CA PRO A 55 -9.16 -6.30 -28.20
C PRO A 55 -9.75 -7.15 -27.06
N ILE A 56 -11.02 -7.56 -27.19
CA ILE A 56 -11.72 -8.43 -26.22
C ILE A 56 -10.93 -9.71 -25.86
N PRO A 57 -10.21 -10.39 -26.78
CA PRO A 57 -9.40 -11.54 -26.43
C PRO A 57 -8.36 -11.26 -25.33
N LEU A 58 -7.91 -10.02 -25.17
CA LEU A 58 -6.97 -9.63 -24.10
C LEU A 58 -7.59 -9.67 -22.70
N ARG A 59 -8.92 -9.86 -22.57
CA ARG A 59 -9.56 -10.16 -21.27
C ARG A 59 -9.09 -11.49 -20.68
N ALA A 60 -8.76 -12.47 -21.53
CA ALA A 60 -8.36 -13.81 -21.11
C ALA A 60 -6.88 -13.89 -20.68
N ALA A 61 -6.10 -12.83 -20.87
CA ALA A 61 -4.75 -12.71 -20.31
C ALA A 61 -4.86 -12.52 -18.78
N TYR A 62 -4.99 -13.62 -18.04
CA TYR A 62 -5.42 -13.59 -16.64
C TYR A 62 -4.28 -13.35 -15.64
N LEU A 63 -4.22 -12.10 -15.15
CA LEU A 63 -4.28 -11.72 -13.74
C LEU A 63 -4.57 -10.20 -13.74
N ALA A 64 -5.87 -9.83 -13.70
CA ALA A 64 -6.38 -8.46 -13.89
C ALA A 64 -6.02 -7.72 -15.21
N GLY A 65 -5.18 -8.31 -16.06
CA GLY A 65 -4.77 -7.84 -17.40
C GLY A 65 -4.07 -6.46 -17.36
N PRO A 66 -2.88 -6.27 -17.95
CA PRO A 66 -2.28 -4.94 -18.04
C PRO A 66 -3.16 -3.95 -18.85
N TYR A 67 -4.27 -4.41 -19.41
CA TYR A 67 -5.14 -3.66 -20.27
C TYR A 67 -6.39 -3.13 -19.58
N SER A 68 -6.49 -3.21 -18.25
CA SER A 68 -7.61 -2.62 -17.51
C SER A 68 -7.37 -1.14 -17.16
N LEU A 69 -8.45 -0.38 -17.08
CA LEU A 69 -8.44 1.03 -16.71
C LEU A 69 -9.31 1.26 -15.47
N TYR A 70 -8.93 2.22 -14.64
CA TYR A 70 -9.85 2.83 -13.69
C TYR A 70 -10.39 4.11 -14.33
N VAL A 71 -11.71 4.33 -14.23
CA VAL A 71 -12.36 5.53 -14.76
C VAL A 71 -13.27 6.12 -13.70
N ASP A 72 -13.22 7.43 -13.50
CA ASP A 72 -14.25 8.13 -12.74
C ASP A 72 -14.69 9.43 -13.41
N CYS A 73 -15.93 9.82 -13.13
CA CYS A 73 -16.52 11.07 -13.55
C CYS A 73 -17.21 11.73 -12.36
N ARG A 74 -16.91 13.02 -12.16
CA ARG A 74 -17.40 13.81 -11.03
C ARG A 74 -17.62 15.26 -11.42
N HIS A 75 -18.55 15.93 -10.74
CA HIS A 75 -18.67 17.38 -10.81
C HIS A 75 -17.40 18.04 -10.24
N ARG A 76 -17.00 19.21 -10.77
CA ARG A 76 -15.81 19.94 -10.31
C ARG A 76 -15.87 20.27 -8.82
N ASP A 77 -17.05 20.63 -8.34
CA ASP A 77 -17.29 21.01 -6.94
C ASP A 77 -17.51 19.82 -6.00
N TYR A 78 -17.39 18.58 -6.49
CA TYR A 78 -17.45 17.41 -5.63
C TYR A 78 -16.32 17.45 -4.59
N SER A 79 -16.68 17.28 -3.32
CA SER A 79 -15.76 17.26 -2.19
C SER A 79 -15.97 16.01 -1.35
N THR A 80 -14.89 15.43 -0.84
CA THR A 80 -14.94 14.33 0.11
C THR A 80 -15.48 14.76 1.48
N THR A 81 -15.49 16.06 1.79
CA THR A 81 -15.87 16.59 3.10
C THR A 81 -17.27 17.21 3.13
N THR A 82 -17.92 17.34 1.97
CA THR A 82 -19.25 17.93 1.83
C THR A 82 -20.25 16.87 1.38
N LYS A 83 -21.46 16.90 1.94
CA LYS A 83 -22.54 15.98 1.56
C LYS A 83 -23.09 16.31 0.17
N ALA A 84 -23.13 15.31 -0.72
CA ALA A 84 -23.72 15.41 -2.05
C ALA A 84 -25.19 14.96 -2.00
N PHE A 85 -26.10 15.91 -1.73
CA PHE A 85 -27.54 15.64 -1.60
C PHE A 85 -28.22 15.30 -2.92
N VAL A 86 -27.79 15.95 -4.01
CA VAL A 86 -28.43 15.78 -5.30
C VAL A 86 -27.82 14.57 -5.98
N THR A 87 -28.65 13.57 -6.29
CA THR A 87 -28.21 12.34 -7.00
C THR A 87 -27.49 12.68 -8.31
N ALA A 88 -27.86 13.78 -8.94
CA ALA A 88 -27.26 14.28 -10.17
C ALA A 88 -25.79 14.73 -10.04
N ASP A 89 -25.38 15.15 -8.84
CA ASP A 89 -24.02 15.61 -8.56
C ASP A 89 -23.15 14.50 -7.95
N GLN A 90 -23.72 13.30 -7.77
CA GLN A 90 -22.99 12.17 -7.20
C GLN A 90 -21.96 11.65 -8.22
N PRO A 91 -20.74 11.37 -7.78
CA PRO A 91 -19.71 10.84 -8.67
C PRO A 91 -20.03 9.40 -9.07
N VAL A 92 -19.58 9.02 -10.25
CA VAL A 92 -19.69 7.66 -10.79
C VAL A 92 -18.31 7.16 -11.20
N PHE A 93 -18.04 5.88 -11.03
CA PHE A 93 -16.75 5.30 -11.36
C PHE A 93 -16.87 3.83 -11.76
N GLU A 94 -15.89 3.38 -12.54
CA GLU A 94 -15.67 1.99 -12.92
C GLU A 94 -14.25 1.61 -12.49
N PRO A 95 -14.09 0.75 -11.46
CA PRO A 95 -12.77 0.41 -10.93
C PRO A 95 -11.91 -0.41 -11.88
N GLN A 96 -12.54 -1.16 -12.80
CA GLN A 96 -11.83 -2.13 -13.64
C GLN A 96 -12.46 -2.24 -15.05
N LEU A 97 -12.37 -1.18 -15.84
CA LEU A 97 -12.84 -1.12 -17.23
C LEU A 97 -11.98 -2.03 -18.13
N GLN A 98 -12.50 -3.21 -18.45
CA GLN A 98 -11.81 -4.27 -19.21
C GLN A 98 -11.70 -3.97 -20.71
N PRO A 99 -10.79 -4.65 -21.46
CA PRO A 99 -10.71 -4.55 -22.92
C PRO A 99 -12.06 -4.66 -23.63
N GLY A 100 -12.38 -3.72 -24.51
CA GLY A 100 -13.66 -3.65 -25.23
C GLY A 100 -14.88 -3.28 -24.37
N GLN A 101 -14.73 -3.08 -23.05
CA GLN A 101 -15.81 -2.59 -22.19
C GLN A 101 -15.98 -1.08 -22.35
N THR A 102 -17.18 -0.58 -22.02
CA THR A 102 -17.52 0.83 -22.10
C THR A 102 -18.18 1.30 -20.80
N PHE A 103 -17.70 2.42 -20.29
CA PHE A 103 -18.26 3.16 -19.18
C PHE A 103 -19.08 4.34 -19.70
N TYR A 104 -20.22 4.63 -19.07
CA TYR A 104 -21.08 5.77 -19.40
C TYR A 104 -21.35 6.59 -18.14
N ALA A 105 -21.29 7.91 -18.27
CA ALA A 105 -21.67 8.86 -17.23
C ALA A 105 -22.59 9.94 -17.82
N GLU A 106 -23.68 10.25 -17.13
CA GLU A 106 -24.58 11.34 -17.49
C GLU A 106 -24.11 12.63 -16.79
N LEU A 107 -23.94 13.70 -17.56
CA LEU A 107 -23.56 15.04 -17.10
C LEU A 107 -24.81 15.91 -17.00
N LEU A 108 -25.39 15.94 -15.81
CA LEU A 108 -26.71 16.52 -15.58
C LEU A 108 -26.67 18.04 -15.43
N CYS A 109 -27.38 18.76 -16.30
CA CYS A 109 -27.59 20.21 -16.23
C CYS A 109 -28.90 20.57 -15.48
N HIS A 110 -29.13 19.89 -14.36
CA HIS A 110 -30.43 19.86 -13.67
C HIS A 110 -30.75 21.14 -12.87
N THR A 111 -29.74 21.94 -12.53
CA THR A 111 -29.87 23.26 -11.90
C THR A 111 -29.20 24.29 -12.79
N PHE A 112 -29.79 25.47 -12.99
CA PHE A 112 -29.17 26.52 -13.81
C PHE A 112 -27.79 26.91 -13.25
N GLN A 113 -26.79 26.81 -14.12
CA GLN A 113 -25.45 27.38 -13.92
C GLN A 113 -25.03 28.06 -15.21
N GLU A 114 -24.32 29.18 -15.10
CA GLU A 114 -23.72 29.84 -16.28
C GLU A 114 -22.68 28.93 -16.95
N LYS A 115 -21.99 28.12 -16.15
CA LYS A 115 -20.98 27.18 -16.59
C LYS A 115 -21.07 25.90 -15.76
N TYR A 116 -21.23 24.78 -16.43
CA TYR A 116 -21.14 23.45 -15.82
C TYR A 116 -19.74 22.88 -16.02
N GLN A 117 -19.20 22.24 -14.99
CA GLN A 117 -17.83 21.74 -15.01
C GLN A 117 -17.74 20.32 -14.45
N TRP A 118 -17.17 19.41 -15.24
CA TRP A 118 -16.94 18.03 -14.82
C TRP A 118 -15.49 17.62 -15.04
N THR A 119 -15.06 16.65 -14.25
CA THR A 119 -13.75 16.01 -14.38
C THR A 119 -13.96 14.53 -14.68
N VAL A 120 -13.25 14.04 -15.69
CA VAL A 120 -13.17 12.62 -16.01
C VAL A 120 -11.71 12.18 -15.88
N ASP A 121 -11.43 11.28 -14.96
CA ASP A 121 -10.10 10.68 -14.80
C ASP A 121 -10.08 9.29 -15.43
N VAL A 122 -9.10 9.01 -16.29
CA VAL A 122 -8.81 7.69 -16.84
C VAL A 122 -7.39 7.30 -16.44
N VAL A 123 -7.27 6.24 -15.64
CA VAL A 123 -6.03 5.85 -14.97
C VAL A 123 -5.62 4.44 -15.38
N SER A 124 -4.35 4.25 -15.72
CA SER A 124 -3.80 2.92 -15.98
C SER A 124 -3.81 2.05 -14.72
N GLN A 125 -4.22 0.77 -14.86
CA GLN A 125 -4.09 -0.24 -13.81
C GLN A 125 -2.86 -1.15 -14.00
N ILE A 126 -1.95 -0.82 -14.93
CA ILE A 126 -0.73 -1.59 -15.14
C ILE A 126 0.17 -1.48 -13.88
N ILE A 127 0.77 -2.61 -13.49
CA ILE A 127 1.62 -2.70 -12.28
C ILE A 127 3.09 -2.94 -12.63
N PHE A 128 3.38 -3.83 -13.60
CA PHE A 128 4.75 -4.33 -13.82
C PHE A 128 5.35 -4.06 -15.20
N ASN A 129 4.52 -3.67 -16.17
CA ASN A 129 4.94 -3.55 -17.55
C ASN A 129 5.05 -2.07 -17.97
N ASN A 130 6.26 -1.62 -18.30
CA ASN A 130 6.50 -0.24 -18.73
C ASN A 130 6.55 -0.05 -20.25
N THR A 131 6.38 -1.12 -21.04
CA THR A 131 6.38 -1.07 -22.50
C THR A 131 4.98 -0.97 -23.07
N MET A 132 4.00 -1.57 -22.39
CA MET A 132 2.62 -1.62 -22.86
C MET A 132 1.83 -0.38 -22.50
N GLY A 133 0.93 -0.02 -23.41
CA GLY A 133 -0.08 1.01 -23.21
C GLY A 133 -1.48 0.45 -23.44
N VAL A 134 -2.45 1.10 -22.83
CA VAL A 134 -3.87 0.78 -22.94
C VAL A 134 -4.54 1.91 -23.70
N HIS A 135 -5.09 1.60 -24.86
CA HIS A 135 -5.79 2.56 -25.69
C HIS A 135 -7.24 2.68 -25.25
N PHE A 136 -7.74 3.91 -25.25
CA PHE A 136 -9.15 4.18 -24.98
C PHE A 136 -9.64 5.39 -25.76
N GLU A 137 -10.95 5.45 -25.91
CA GLU A 137 -11.67 6.54 -26.54
C GLU A 137 -12.57 7.21 -25.51
N VAL A 138 -12.61 8.55 -25.53
CA VAL A 138 -13.59 9.35 -24.80
C VAL A 138 -14.45 10.11 -25.79
N THR A 139 -15.77 9.91 -25.70
CA THR A 139 -16.76 10.61 -26.53
C THR A 139 -17.80 11.32 -25.67
N ILE A 140 -18.28 12.47 -26.14
CA ILE A 140 -19.34 13.26 -25.50
C ILE A 140 -20.47 13.49 -26.51
N ALA A 141 -21.73 13.34 -26.10
CA ALA A 141 -22.90 13.59 -26.94
C ALA A 141 -24.11 14.06 -26.10
N GLU A 142 -25.17 14.59 -26.72
CA GLU A 142 -26.43 14.97 -26.04
C GLU A 142 -27.33 13.76 -25.66
N GLY A 143 -26.90 12.54 -25.99
CA GLY A 143 -27.66 11.33 -25.74
C GLY A 143 -26.78 10.11 -25.60
N LYS A 144 -27.28 9.11 -24.86
CA LYS A 144 -26.58 7.84 -24.60
C LYS A 144 -26.35 7.00 -25.86
N ASP A 145 -27.32 7.02 -26.78
CA ASP A 145 -27.19 6.39 -28.09
C ASP A 145 -26.39 7.30 -29.01
N MET A 146 -25.09 7.06 -29.08
CA MET A 146 -24.11 7.88 -29.79
C MET A 146 -23.92 7.42 -31.24
N ALA A 147 -23.92 8.36 -32.18
CA ALA A 147 -23.58 8.12 -33.59
C ALA A 147 -22.05 8.07 -33.81
N ASP A 148 -21.63 7.71 -35.02
CA ASP A 148 -20.20 7.57 -35.37
C ASP A 148 -19.61 8.83 -36.04
N TYR A 149 -20.29 9.97 -35.97
CA TYR A 149 -19.83 11.24 -36.57
C TYR A 149 -19.89 12.40 -35.58
N VAL A 150 -18.94 13.33 -35.72
CA VAL A 150 -18.76 14.47 -34.82
C VAL A 150 -19.39 15.74 -35.42
N VAL A 151 -20.20 16.43 -34.63
CA VAL A 151 -20.74 17.77 -34.84
C VAL A 151 -20.29 18.64 -33.67
N PRO A 152 -19.18 19.38 -33.79
CA PRO A 152 -18.65 20.20 -32.70
C PRO A 152 -19.64 21.25 -32.23
N GLU A 153 -19.73 21.45 -30.91
CA GLU A 153 -20.57 22.46 -30.29
C GLU A 153 -19.72 23.60 -29.73
N GLN A 154 -20.08 24.85 -30.03
CA GLN A 154 -19.29 26.03 -29.64
C GLN A 154 -19.29 26.29 -28.13
N ASN A 155 -20.25 25.71 -27.41
CA ASN A 155 -20.47 25.91 -25.98
C ASN A 155 -19.74 24.87 -25.11
N LEU A 156 -19.03 23.91 -25.71
CA LEU A 156 -18.29 22.87 -25.02
C LEU A 156 -16.78 23.08 -25.22
N ASN A 157 -16.04 23.18 -24.13
CA ASN A 157 -14.58 23.15 -24.12
C ASN A 157 -14.09 21.94 -23.31
N VAL A 158 -13.21 21.13 -23.90
CA VAL A 158 -12.63 19.97 -23.24
C VAL A 158 -11.13 20.16 -23.15
N THR A 159 -10.63 20.36 -21.93
CA THR A 159 -9.20 20.48 -21.65
C THR A 159 -8.67 19.11 -21.21
N ILE A 160 -7.54 18.69 -21.77
CA ILE A 160 -6.94 17.38 -21.46
C ILE A 160 -5.62 17.64 -20.75
N HIS A 161 -5.45 17.02 -19.59
CA HIS A 161 -4.23 17.05 -18.80
C HIS A 161 -3.61 15.66 -18.76
N ASP A 162 -2.32 15.58 -19.06
CA ASP A 162 -1.56 14.37 -18.86
C ASP A 162 -1.02 14.25 -17.43
N THR A 163 -0.31 13.17 -17.15
CA THR A 163 0.25 12.92 -15.82
C THR A 163 1.27 13.98 -15.40
N LEU A 164 2.06 14.52 -16.33
CA LEU A 164 3.02 15.57 -15.99
C LEU A 164 2.31 16.89 -15.71
N ASP A 165 1.27 17.23 -16.45
CA ASP A 165 0.43 18.40 -16.18
C ASP A 165 -0.16 18.31 -14.77
N LEU A 166 -0.78 17.17 -14.44
CA LEU A 166 -1.39 16.91 -13.13
C LEU A 166 -0.39 17.01 -11.97
N TRP A 167 0.89 16.74 -12.19
CA TRP A 167 1.94 16.83 -11.17
C TRP A 167 2.67 18.18 -11.11
N ASN A 168 2.47 19.03 -12.11
CA ASN A 168 3.13 20.33 -12.20
C ASN A 168 2.18 21.52 -12.06
N LEU A 169 0.87 21.30 -12.16
CA LEU A 169 -0.15 22.33 -11.96
C LEU A 169 -0.87 22.18 -10.60
N PRO A 170 -1.34 23.30 -10.02
CA PRO A 170 -1.03 24.69 -10.41
C PRO A 170 0.44 25.05 -10.12
N LEU A 171 0.95 26.07 -10.81
CA LEU A 171 2.31 26.55 -10.58
C LEU A 171 2.41 27.26 -9.22
N PRO A 172 3.49 27.06 -8.46
CA PRO A 172 3.67 27.74 -7.18
C PRO A 172 3.95 29.24 -7.34
N ASP A 173 3.54 30.01 -6.33
CA ASP A 173 3.90 31.42 -6.25
C ASP A 173 5.36 31.54 -5.79
N SER A 174 6.25 31.78 -6.76
CA SER A 174 7.68 31.94 -6.53
C SER A 174 8.03 33.10 -5.59
N SER A 175 7.12 34.07 -5.40
CA SER A 175 7.34 35.20 -4.49
C SER A 175 7.15 34.84 -3.02
N LYS A 176 6.39 33.78 -2.74
CA LYS A 176 6.11 33.28 -1.39
C LYS A 176 7.05 32.13 -1.04
N SER A 177 7.22 31.91 0.26
CA SER A 177 7.95 30.77 0.82
C SER A 177 7.27 29.45 0.42
N ILE A 178 8.02 28.51 -0.16
CA ILE A 178 7.47 27.22 -0.63
C ILE A 178 7.73 26.13 0.41
N HIS A 179 6.69 25.34 0.71
CA HIS A 179 6.80 24.09 1.45
C HIS A 179 6.76 22.92 0.46
N LEU A 180 7.92 22.29 0.25
CA LEU A 180 8.06 21.14 -0.63
C LEU A 180 7.69 19.83 0.09
N VAL A 181 6.81 19.02 -0.49
CA VAL A 181 6.44 17.70 0.02
C VAL A 181 6.85 16.65 -0.99
N ILE A 182 7.59 15.64 -0.52
CA ILE A 182 8.06 14.54 -1.35
C ILE A 182 7.24 13.29 -1.03
N LEU A 183 6.54 12.78 -2.04
CA LEU A 183 5.82 11.50 -1.98
C LEU A 183 6.71 10.37 -2.50
N THR A 184 6.65 9.21 -1.86
CA THR A 184 7.38 8.02 -2.31
C THR A 184 6.52 6.76 -2.10
N HIS A 185 6.37 6.00 -3.18
CA HIS A 185 5.50 4.82 -3.26
C HIS A 185 6.15 3.55 -2.71
N GLY A 186 5.32 2.52 -2.51
CA GLY A 186 5.73 1.19 -2.07
C GLY A 186 6.26 0.27 -3.18
N LEU A 187 6.56 -0.98 -2.82
CA LEU A 187 6.92 -2.05 -3.75
C LEU A 187 5.78 -2.26 -4.77
N HIS A 188 6.11 -2.44 -6.06
CA HIS A 188 5.12 -2.72 -7.12
C HIS A 188 3.98 -1.68 -7.22
N SER A 189 4.30 -0.42 -6.94
CA SER A 189 3.40 0.71 -7.06
C SER A 189 4.07 1.79 -7.94
N ASN A 190 3.36 2.90 -8.15
CA ASN A 190 3.90 4.08 -8.80
C ASN A 190 3.46 5.33 -8.05
N VAL A 191 4.35 6.31 -7.91
CA VAL A 191 3.97 7.57 -7.24
C VAL A 191 2.98 8.38 -8.08
N SER A 192 3.07 8.29 -9.41
CA SER A 192 2.40 9.19 -10.35
C SER A 192 0.88 9.03 -10.43
N ALA A 193 0.35 7.80 -10.33
CA ALA A 193 -1.07 7.53 -10.30
C ALA A 193 -1.54 7.06 -8.91
N ASP A 194 -0.81 6.15 -8.25
CA ASP A 194 -1.26 5.56 -6.99
C ASP A 194 -1.20 6.52 -5.80
N MET A 195 -0.46 7.62 -5.89
CA MET A 195 -0.41 8.67 -4.86
C MET A 195 -0.97 10.01 -5.35
N LEU A 196 -1.63 10.06 -6.51
CA LEU A 196 -2.16 11.29 -7.09
C LEU A 196 -3.24 11.92 -6.21
N PHE A 197 -4.13 11.10 -5.65
CA PHE A 197 -5.17 11.58 -4.73
C PHE A 197 -4.55 12.21 -3.47
N LEU A 198 -3.62 11.51 -2.81
CA LEU A 198 -2.87 12.05 -1.67
C LEU A 198 -2.14 13.36 -2.01
N LYS A 199 -1.58 13.47 -3.21
CA LYS A 199 -0.95 14.70 -3.70
C LYS A 199 -1.94 15.86 -3.74
N GLU A 200 -3.13 15.64 -4.30
CA GLU A 200 -4.16 16.67 -4.41
C GLU A 200 -4.72 17.08 -3.04
N GLU A 201 -4.94 16.13 -2.13
CA GLU A 201 -5.43 16.42 -0.77
C GLU A 201 -4.42 17.21 0.06
N ILE A 202 -3.11 16.96 -0.11
CA ILE A 202 -2.08 17.76 0.58
C ILE A 202 -2.05 19.20 0.04
N GLN A 203 -2.24 19.39 -1.27
CA GLN A 203 -2.21 20.72 -1.90
C GLN A 203 -3.49 21.52 -1.69
N SER A 204 -4.62 20.90 -1.35
CA SER A 204 -5.86 21.61 -1.09
C SER A 204 -5.82 22.41 0.22
N GLY A 205 -4.88 22.11 1.13
CA GLY A 205 -4.80 22.68 2.48
C GLY A 205 -4.09 24.04 2.63
N ASP A 206 -3.13 24.39 1.76
CA ASP A 206 -2.36 25.65 1.80
C ASP A 206 -1.92 26.07 0.38
N GLU A 207 -2.09 27.36 0.06
CA GLU A 207 -1.85 27.95 -1.26
C GLU A 207 -0.42 27.80 -1.80
N ASN A 208 0.60 27.54 -0.96
CA ASN A 208 1.99 27.41 -1.44
C ASN A 208 2.71 26.11 -1.00
N VAL A 209 1.95 25.04 -0.82
CA VAL A 209 2.47 23.68 -0.68
C VAL A 209 2.64 23.05 -2.07
N VAL A 210 3.87 22.59 -2.36
CA VAL A 210 4.20 21.93 -3.63
C VAL A 210 4.51 20.48 -3.35
N VAL A 211 3.71 19.58 -3.92
CA VAL A 211 3.91 18.14 -3.78
C VAL A 211 4.58 17.58 -5.03
N LYS A 212 5.66 16.81 -4.85
CA LYS A 212 6.43 16.17 -5.92
C LYS A 212 6.73 14.72 -5.59
N GLY A 213 7.05 13.93 -6.61
CA GLY A 213 7.36 12.51 -6.49
C GLY A 213 8.34 12.08 -7.57
N TYR A 214 9.25 11.17 -7.25
CA TYR A 214 10.25 10.70 -8.21
C TYR A 214 9.75 9.48 -8.99
N PHE A 215 9.48 9.65 -10.29
CA PHE A 215 8.91 8.59 -11.13
C PHE A 215 9.96 7.55 -11.56
N GLY A 216 11.25 7.88 -11.47
CA GLY A 216 12.33 7.02 -11.99
C GLY A 216 12.56 5.71 -11.24
N ASN A 217 11.86 5.51 -10.11
CA ASN A 217 11.90 4.28 -9.29
C ASN A 217 10.78 3.28 -9.62
N ILE A 218 9.84 3.66 -10.47
CA ILE A 218 8.78 2.78 -10.96
C ILE A 218 9.41 1.55 -11.66
N CYS A 219 8.92 0.35 -11.34
CA CYS A 219 9.46 -0.95 -11.79
C CYS A 219 10.94 -1.20 -11.47
N LYS A 220 11.48 -0.56 -10.43
CA LYS A 220 12.86 -0.78 -9.95
C LYS A 220 12.91 -1.05 -8.45
N THR A 221 11.75 -1.30 -7.86
CA THR A 221 11.57 -1.36 -6.42
C THR A 221 12.24 -2.58 -5.79
N GLU A 222 12.67 -3.55 -6.59
CA GLU A 222 13.46 -4.74 -6.23
C GLU A 222 14.95 -4.45 -6.06
N ARG A 223 15.44 -3.29 -6.50
CA ARG A 223 16.89 -2.94 -6.51
C ARG A 223 17.47 -2.48 -5.17
N GLY A 224 16.67 -2.48 -4.11
CA GLY A 224 17.11 -2.19 -2.74
C GLY A 224 16.87 -0.74 -2.30
N VAL A 225 16.78 -0.55 -0.99
CA VAL A 225 16.50 0.75 -0.35
C VAL A 225 17.58 1.78 -0.69
N LYS A 226 18.85 1.37 -0.73
CA LYS A 226 20.01 2.21 -1.10
C LYS A 226 19.88 2.78 -2.52
N TYR A 227 19.55 1.93 -3.49
CA TYR A 227 19.39 2.31 -4.89
C TYR A 227 18.25 3.31 -5.05
N LEU A 228 17.10 3.00 -4.45
CA LEU A 228 15.90 3.83 -4.54
C LEU A 228 16.06 5.18 -3.84
N GLY A 229 16.60 5.17 -2.62
CA GLY A 229 16.71 6.36 -1.77
C GLY A 229 17.73 7.38 -2.28
N SER A 230 18.87 6.92 -2.80
CA SER A 230 19.86 7.81 -3.41
C SER A 230 19.30 8.57 -4.62
N ARG A 231 18.52 7.90 -5.48
CA ARG A 231 17.86 8.55 -6.64
C ARG A 231 16.81 9.57 -6.22
N VAL A 232 16.04 9.27 -5.17
CA VAL A 232 15.09 10.24 -4.59
C VAL A 232 15.83 11.46 -4.05
N ALA A 233 16.94 11.27 -3.33
CA ALA A 233 17.74 12.38 -2.82
C ALA A 233 18.31 13.26 -3.95
N ASP A 234 18.91 12.65 -4.98
CA ASP A 234 19.43 13.38 -6.14
C ASP A 234 18.31 14.15 -6.88
N TYR A 235 17.12 13.56 -7.01
CA TYR A 235 15.94 14.23 -7.56
C TYR A 235 15.52 15.45 -6.74
N VAL A 236 15.44 15.32 -5.41
CA VAL A 236 15.09 16.43 -4.50
C VAL A 236 16.09 17.58 -4.62
N VAL A 237 17.39 17.29 -4.70
CA VAL A 237 18.42 18.30 -4.94
C VAL A 237 18.24 18.96 -6.31
N GLY A 238 17.89 18.18 -7.35
CA GLY A 238 17.58 18.69 -8.67
C GLY A 238 16.40 19.66 -8.68
N LEU A 239 15.32 19.33 -7.96
CA LEU A 239 14.14 20.19 -7.82
C LEU A 239 14.50 21.54 -7.21
N ILE A 240 15.21 21.55 -6.08
CA ILE A 240 15.54 22.79 -5.34
C ILE A 240 16.54 23.67 -6.10
N LYS A 241 17.35 23.08 -6.99
CA LYS A 241 18.24 23.84 -7.88
C LYS A 241 17.50 24.47 -9.07
N ASN A 242 16.28 24.03 -9.38
CA ASN A 242 15.45 24.65 -10.41
C ASN A 242 14.99 26.04 -9.95
N LYS A 243 14.97 27.01 -10.87
CA LYS A 243 14.57 28.40 -10.59
C LYS A 243 13.14 28.50 -10.04
N GLU A 244 12.23 27.66 -10.53
CA GLU A 244 10.81 27.65 -10.12
C GLU A 244 10.62 27.23 -8.66
N LEU A 245 11.53 26.42 -8.11
CA LEU A 245 11.49 25.94 -6.72
C LEU A 245 12.67 26.49 -5.91
N SER A 246 13.22 27.63 -6.32
CA SER A 246 14.39 28.24 -5.67
C SER A 246 14.09 28.83 -4.28
N ASN A 247 12.82 29.15 -4.00
CA ASN A 247 12.34 29.70 -2.73
C ASN A 247 11.75 28.63 -1.77
N VAL A 248 12.19 27.38 -1.91
CA VAL A 248 11.85 26.31 -0.95
C VAL A 248 12.56 26.57 0.38
N THR A 249 11.79 26.71 1.45
CA THR A 249 12.30 26.93 2.83
C THR A 249 11.97 25.79 3.77
N LYS A 250 10.92 25.03 3.46
CA LYS A 250 10.43 23.88 4.25
C LYS A 250 10.38 22.63 3.38
N ILE A 251 10.64 21.48 3.98
CA ILE A 251 10.47 20.17 3.33
C ILE A 251 9.72 19.18 4.21
N SER A 252 8.92 18.32 3.59
CA SER A 252 8.29 17.17 4.22
C SER A 252 8.41 15.93 3.36
N PHE A 253 8.42 14.78 4.02
CA PHE A 253 8.56 13.47 3.41
C PHE A 253 7.36 12.62 3.83
N VAL A 254 6.65 12.07 2.85
CA VAL A 254 5.53 11.15 3.06
C VAL A 254 5.80 9.88 2.25
N GLY A 255 6.00 8.77 2.95
CA GLY A 255 6.34 7.48 2.36
C GLY A 255 5.25 6.45 2.62
N HIS A 256 4.85 5.72 1.59
CA HIS A 256 3.96 4.56 1.73
C HIS A 256 4.74 3.26 1.64
N SER A 257 4.48 2.32 2.55
CA SER A 257 5.08 1.00 2.50
C SER A 257 6.62 1.09 2.42
N LEU A 258 7.26 0.43 1.46
CA LEU A 258 8.69 0.56 1.16
C LEU A 258 9.17 2.02 1.07
N GLY A 259 8.32 2.94 0.61
CA GLY A 259 8.63 4.36 0.45
C GLY A 259 9.10 5.05 1.74
N GLY A 260 8.64 4.59 2.91
CA GLY A 260 9.11 5.10 4.20
C GLY A 260 10.60 4.83 4.41
N LEU A 261 11.05 3.60 4.16
CA LEU A 261 12.47 3.20 4.25
C LEU A 261 13.33 3.91 3.19
N VAL A 262 12.80 4.04 1.97
CA VAL A 262 13.45 4.77 0.86
C VAL A 262 13.70 6.22 1.25
N GLN A 263 12.73 6.88 1.88
CA GLN A 263 12.88 8.25 2.35
C GLN A 263 13.84 8.37 3.55
N THR A 264 13.83 7.41 4.47
CA THR A 264 14.83 7.35 5.56
C THR A 264 16.25 7.32 4.99
N PHE A 265 16.52 6.47 3.99
CA PHE A 265 17.81 6.45 3.31
C PHE A 265 18.10 7.75 2.55
N ALA A 266 17.12 8.31 1.85
CA ALA A 266 17.28 9.58 1.13
C ALA A 266 17.67 10.73 2.06
N ILE A 267 17.06 10.82 3.25
CA ILE A 267 17.38 11.81 4.28
C ILE A 267 18.83 11.65 4.75
N ALA A 268 19.24 10.42 5.03
CA ALA A 268 20.62 10.10 5.42
C ALA A 268 21.62 10.55 4.34
N TYR A 269 21.33 10.22 3.09
CA TYR A 269 22.16 10.54 1.94
C TYR A 269 22.25 12.05 1.67
N LEU A 270 21.13 12.79 1.82
CA LEU A 270 21.10 14.25 1.70
C LEU A 270 22.02 14.89 2.74
N GLU A 271 21.97 14.46 3.99
CA GLU A 271 22.81 14.99 5.05
C GLU A 271 24.30 14.70 4.82
N SER A 272 24.63 13.47 4.43
CA SER A 272 26.02 13.06 4.22
C SER A 272 26.65 13.69 2.99
N ASN A 273 25.92 13.83 1.88
CA ASN A 273 26.50 14.27 0.61
C ASN A 273 26.13 15.70 0.20
N TYR A 274 25.10 16.29 0.82
CA TYR A 274 24.71 17.68 0.63
C TYR A 274 24.54 18.40 1.99
N PRO A 275 25.60 18.59 2.79
CA PRO A 275 25.48 19.12 4.17
C PRO A 275 24.88 20.53 4.29
N TRP A 276 24.76 21.26 3.17
CA TRP A 276 24.09 22.56 3.10
C TRP A 276 22.56 22.43 3.11
N PHE A 277 22.02 21.27 2.74
CA PHE A 277 20.60 21.06 2.43
C PHE A 277 19.71 21.37 3.64
N PHE A 278 19.86 20.59 4.72
CA PHE A 278 19.06 20.79 5.93
C PHE A 278 19.49 22.03 6.72
N LYS A 279 20.64 22.65 6.43
CA LYS A 279 21.00 23.96 7.02
C LYS A 279 20.15 25.08 6.44
N LYS A 280 19.80 24.99 5.17
CA LYS A 280 18.98 25.98 4.46
C LYS A 280 17.48 25.68 4.54
N ILE A 281 17.10 24.41 4.53
CA ILE A 281 15.72 23.96 4.43
C ILE A 281 15.29 23.28 5.72
N GLN A 282 14.19 23.73 6.30
CA GLN A 282 13.65 23.21 7.54
C GLN A 282 12.88 21.90 7.29
N PRO A 283 13.27 20.78 7.90
CA PRO A 283 12.47 19.56 7.88
C PRO A 283 11.23 19.72 8.78
N VAL A 284 10.03 19.54 8.23
CA VAL A 284 8.76 19.76 8.92
C VAL A 284 8.10 18.44 9.30
N ASN A 285 7.62 17.66 8.32
CA ASN A 285 6.93 16.38 8.55
C ASN A 285 7.74 15.21 7.99
N PHE A 286 7.95 14.17 8.79
CA PHE A 286 8.32 12.83 8.33
C PHE A 286 7.16 11.90 8.64
N ILE A 287 6.46 11.44 7.60
CA ILE A 287 5.23 10.65 7.71
C ILE A 287 5.41 9.32 6.99
N THR A 288 5.07 8.23 7.66
CA THR A 288 5.02 6.90 7.03
C THR A 288 3.62 6.31 7.10
N LEU A 289 3.20 5.66 6.02
CA LEU A 289 1.88 5.03 5.86
C LEU A 289 2.09 3.54 5.61
N ALA A 290 1.75 2.69 6.58
CA ALA A 290 1.93 1.25 6.52
C ALA A 290 3.37 0.83 6.10
N SER A 291 4.41 1.49 6.62
CA SER A 291 5.80 1.21 6.26
C SER A 291 6.44 0.15 7.16
N PRO A 292 7.13 -0.87 6.63
CA PRO A 292 7.79 -1.90 7.45
C PRO A 292 9.12 -1.38 8.03
N MET A 293 9.05 -0.41 8.94
CA MET A 293 10.22 0.32 9.44
C MET A 293 11.24 -0.56 10.20
N LEU A 294 10.81 -1.73 10.68
CA LEU A 294 11.63 -2.71 11.41
C LEU A 294 11.98 -3.95 10.56
N GLY A 295 11.51 -4.02 9.31
CA GLY A 295 11.53 -5.24 8.49
C GLY A 295 10.24 -6.07 8.62
N ILE A 296 10.23 -7.27 8.02
CA ILE A 296 9.02 -8.13 7.89
C ILE A 296 9.25 -9.60 8.29
N ILE A 297 10.15 -9.89 9.24
CA ILE A 297 10.63 -11.27 9.43
C ILE A 297 9.71 -12.12 10.30
N HIS A 298 9.04 -11.52 11.29
CA HIS A 298 8.28 -12.26 12.30
C HIS A 298 6.86 -12.69 11.91
N GLU A 299 6.28 -12.22 10.80
CA GLU A 299 4.92 -12.60 10.38
C GLU A 299 4.95 -13.27 9.01
N ASN A 300 4.57 -14.55 9.02
CA ASN A 300 4.99 -15.53 8.05
C ASN A 300 3.77 -16.18 7.40
N PRO A 301 3.08 -15.54 6.45
CA PRO A 301 2.35 -16.34 5.49
C PRO A 301 3.39 -16.90 4.50
N GLY A 302 3.39 -18.23 4.32
CA GLY A 302 4.45 -18.96 3.62
C GLY A 302 4.81 -18.43 2.21
N TYR A 303 3.93 -17.64 1.58
CA TYR A 303 4.19 -16.98 0.30
C TYR A 303 5.24 -15.84 0.40
N VAL A 304 5.25 -15.06 1.49
CA VAL A 304 6.24 -13.99 1.71
C VAL A 304 7.62 -14.60 1.86
N LYS A 305 7.73 -15.69 2.62
CA LYS A 305 8.98 -16.41 2.83
C LYS A 305 9.49 -17.08 1.56
N LEU A 306 8.60 -17.63 0.72
CA LEU A 306 8.97 -18.20 -0.57
C LEU A 306 9.42 -17.12 -1.56
N ALA A 307 8.73 -15.98 -1.65
CA ALA A 307 9.11 -14.86 -2.50
C ALA A 307 10.43 -14.20 -2.07
N LEU A 308 10.63 -14.00 -0.75
CA LEU A 308 11.85 -13.44 -0.18
C LEU A 308 13.05 -14.40 -0.28
N LEU A 309 12.87 -15.71 -0.07
CA LEU A 309 13.96 -16.71 -0.16
C LEU A 309 14.28 -17.13 -1.60
N ALA A 310 13.32 -17.09 -2.52
CA ALA A 310 13.55 -17.48 -3.92
C ALA A 310 14.35 -16.44 -4.73
N GLY A 311 14.79 -15.33 -4.12
CA GLY A 311 15.49 -14.24 -4.84
C GLY A 311 14.58 -13.42 -5.77
N ILE A 312 13.29 -13.76 -5.85
CA ILE A 312 12.28 -13.13 -6.71
C ILE A 312 11.97 -11.68 -6.27
N VAL A 313 12.26 -11.31 -5.01
CA VAL A 313 12.04 -9.95 -4.46
C VAL A 313 13.31 -9.06 -4.52
N GLY A 314 14.39 -9.55 -5.17
CA GLY A 314 15.62 -8.79 -5.39
C GLY A 314 16.32 -8.34 -4.10
N LYS A 315 17.12 -7.27 -4.20
CA LYS A 315 17.87 -6.67 -3.08
C LYS A 315 16.94 -6.06 -2.02
N THR A 316 15.78 -5.56 -2.42
CA THR A 316 14.78 -5.03 -1.47
C THR A 316 14.24 -6.09 -0.52
N GLY A 317 13.98 -7.31 -1.02
CA GLY A 317 13.57 -8.41 -0.16
C GLY A 317 14.65 -8.77 0.87
N GLN A 318 15.92 -8.65 0.49
CA GLN A 318 17.06 -8.87 1.39
C GLN A 318 17.14 -7.77 2.47
N ASP A 319 16.95 -6.50 2.09
CA ASP A 319 16.92 -5.38 3.03
C ASP A 319 15.78 -5.54 4.06
N LEU A 320 14.58 -5.90 3.60
CA LEU A 320 13.39 -6.13 4.44
C LEU A 320 13.49 -7.39 5.31
N GLY A 321 14.23 -8.39 4.84
CA GLY A 321 14.55 -9.61 5.58
C GLY A 321 15.73 -9.48 6.54
N LEU A 322 16.20 -8.25 6.83
CA LEU A 322 17.36 -7.93 7.68
C LEU A 322 18.61 -8.75 7.32
N LYS A 323 18.83 -9.01 6.03
CA LYS A 323 20.07 -9.68 5.60
C LYS A 323 21.27 -8.78 5.89
N PHE A 324 22.33 -9.38 6.41
CA PHE A 324 23.59 -8.71 6.67
C PHE A 324 24.22 -8.21 5.36
N THR A 325 24.79 -7.01 5.38
CA THR A 325 25.51 -6.46 4.23
C THR A 325 26.79 -7.25 3.96
N GLU A 326 27.15 -7.48 2.69
CA GLU A 326 28.26 -8.39 2.29
C GLU A 326 29.64 -8.06 2.89
N LYS A 327 29.85 -6.83 3.36
CA LYS A 327 31.12 -6.37 3.96
C LYS A 327 31.05 -6.17 5.47
N ASP A 328 29.86 -6.04 6.08
CA ASP A 328 29.71 -5.58 7.46
C ASP A 328 28.66 -6.37 8.24
N GLN A 329 28.97 -6.57 9.53
CA GLN A 329 28.28 -7.48 10.44
C GLN A 329 26.93 -6.96 10.97
N LYS A 330 26.23 -6.06 10.27
CA LYS A 330 24.89 -5.56 10.67
C LYS A 330 23.93 -5.37 9.47
N PRO A 331 22.59 -5.52 9.66
CA PRO A 331 21.59 -5.21 8.62
C PRO A 331 21.43 -3.71 8.34
N LEU A 332 21.08 -3.33 7.11
CA LEU A 332 20.89 -1.92 6.72
C LEU A 332 19.83 -1.21 7.57
N LEU A 333 18.69 -1.85 7.85
CA LEU A 333 17.59 -1.22 8.60
C LEU A 333 17.96 -0.91 10.05
N LEU A 334 18.96 -1.60 10.63
CA LEU A 334 19.53 -1.29 11.93
C LEU A 334 20.42 -0.05 11.90
N LEU A 335 21.13 0.17 10.79
CA LEU A 335 21.98 1.33 10.63
C LEU A 335 21.17 2.59 10.30
N LEU A 336 20.08 2.46 9.54
CA LEU A 336 19.26 3.59 9.08
C LEU A 336 18.79 4.56 10.16
N PRO A 337 18.24 4.14 11.32
CA PRO A 337 17.82 5.07 12.37
C PRO A 337 18.97 5.73 13.13
N SER A 338 20.22 5.33 12.91
CA SER A 338 21.40 5.82 13.64
C SER A 338 22.12 6.99 12.93
N GLY A 339 23.14 7.57 13.58
CA GLY A 339 24.11 8.47 12.97
C GLY A 339 23.52 9.70 12.23
N PRO A 340 23.89 9.95 10.95
CA PRO A 340 23.42 11.13 10.21
C PRO A 340 21.90 11.21 10.08
N THR A 341 21.23 10.07 9.88
CA THR A 341 19.77 10.02 9.77
C THR A 341 19.11 10.38 11.09
N HIS A 342 19.58 9.80 12.21
CA HIS A 342 19.07 10.07 13.56
C HIS A 342 19.03 11.58 13.84
N ARG A 343 20.17 12.24 13.58
CA ARG A 343 20.33 13.68 13.77
C ARG A 343 19.30 14.48 12.98
N ILE A 344 19.04 14.12 11.73
CA ILE A 344 18.07 14.84 10.91
C ILE A 344 16.63 14.48 11.30
N LEU A 345 16.34 13.22 11.60
CA LEU A 345 15.02 12.80 12.08
C LEU A 345 14.62 13.57 13.34
N ARG A 346 15.53 13.79 14.29
CA ARG A 346 15.31 14.66 15.47
C ARG A 346 14.93 16.09 15.12
N ARG A 347 15.45 16.61 14.00
CA ARG A 347 15.20 17.98 13.56
C ARG A 347 13.84 18.17 12.88
N PHE A 348 13.17 17.10 12.45
CA PHE A 348 11.79 17.21 11.98
C PHE A 348 10.89 17.72 13.10
N ILE A 349 10.04 18.69 12.78
CA ILE A 349 9.02 19.22 13.70
C ILE A 349 8.06 18.10 14.11
N ARG A 350 7.64 17.27 13.16
CA ARG A 350 6.68 16.17 13.36
C ARG A 350 7.20 14.89 12.72
N ARG A 351 7.20 13.80 13.49
CA ARG A 351 7.42 12.42 13.03
C ARG A 351 6.17 11.62 13.33
N THR A 352 5.52 11.06 12.30
CA THR A 352 4.23 10.36 12.45
C THR A 352 4.21 9.06 11.67
N VAL A 353 3.77 7.99 12.32
CA VAL A 353 3.51 6.71 11.65
C VAL A 353 2.01 6.45 11.65
N TYR A 354 1.48 6.09 10.49
CA TYR A 354 0.12 5.60 10.31
C TYR A 354 0.20 4.10 10.08
N ALA A 355 -0.39 3.34 10.99
CA ALA A 355 -0.33 1.88 10.98
C ALA A 355 -1.73 1.30 11.05
N ASN A 356 -2.00 0.30 10.22
CA ASN A 356 -3.31 -0.31 10.17
C ASN A 356 -3.35 -1.53 11.10
N VAL A 357 -4.40 -1.63 11.93
CA VAL A 357 -4.52 -2.68 12.95
C VAL A 357 -5.01 -3.99 12.34
N TYR A 358 -5.95 -3.93 11.38
CA TYR A 358 -6.62 -5.10 10.82
C TYR A 358 -6.65 -5.06 9.29
N ASN A 359 -6.55 -6.22 8.62
CA ASN A 359 -6.66 -6.36 7.17
C ASN A 359 -5.50 -5.77 6.33
N ASP A 360 -4.38 -5.40 6.93
CA ASP A 360 -3.13 -5.23 6.19
C ASP A 360 -2.37 -6.57 6.17
N GLY A 361 -2.48 -7.30 5.06
CA GLY A 361 -1.78 -8.57 4.85
C GLY A 361 -0.36 -8.43 4.29
N ILE A 362 0.12 -7.19 4.11
CA ILE A 362 1.43 -6.90 3.50
C ILE A 362 2.41 -6.43 4.57
N VAL A 363 2.00 -5.49 5.43
CA VAL A 363 2.87 -4.90 6.45
C VAL A 363 2.29 -5.10 7.85
N PRO A 364 2.97 -5.88 8.72
CA PRO A 364 2.53 -6.09 10.08
C PRO A 364 2.39 -4.80 10.90
N LEU A 365 1.43 -4.79 11.83
CA LEU A 365 1.20 -3.67 12.74
C LEU A 365 2.46 -3.31 13.53
N ARG A 366 3.19 -4.30 14.06
CA ARG A 366 4.37 -4.04 14.92
C ARG A 366 5.47 -3.27 14.20
N THR A 367 5.67 -3.52 12.90
CA THR A 367 6.73 -2.87 12.12
C THR A 367 6.30 -1.50 11.65
N SER A 368 5.03 -1.34 11.26
CA SER A 368 4.47 -0.05 10.85
C SER A 368 4.21 0.92 12.00
N ALA A 369 4.00 0.42 13.22
CA ALA A 369 3.84 1.22 14.42
C ALA A 369 5.13 1.43 15.23
N LEU A 370 6.28 0.93 14.77
CA LEU A 370 7.56 0.98 15.50
C LEU A 370 7.51 0.36 16.91
N LEU A 371 6.86 -0.82 17.07
CA LEU A 371 6.65 -1.50 18.36
C LEU A 371 6.01 -0.61 19.44
N TYR A 372 5.98 -1.07 20.69
CA TYR A 372 5.60 -0.31 21.89
C TYR A 372 4.25 0.42 21.76
N LEU A 373 3.18 -0.35 21.71
CA LEU A 373 1.81 0.16 21.75
C LEU A 373 1.22 -0.02 23.14
N ASP A 374 0.43 0.96 23.58
CA ASP A 374 -0.34 0.84 24.83
C ASP A 374 -1.55 -0.09 24.64
N TYR A 375 -1.29 -1.40 24.71
CA TYR A 375 -2.33 -2.42 24.51
C TYR A 375 -3.47 -2.34 25.53
N LYS A 376 -3.22 -1.86 26.75
CA LYS A 376 -4.28 -1.67 27.75
C LYS A 376 -5.26 -0.57 27.34
N ALA A 377 -4.76 0.53 26.79
CA ALA A 377 -5.60 1.57 26.21
C ALA A 377 -6.34 1.07 24.96
N LEU A 378 -5.65 0.33 24.09
CA LEU A 378 -6.24 -0.23 22.88
C LEU A 378 -7.39 -1.20 23.18
N LEU A 379 -7.22 -2.13 24.14
CA LEU A 379 -8.27 -3.07 24.55
C LEU A 379 -9.54 -2.37 25.03
N LYS A 380 -9.40 -1.28 25.81
CA LYS A 380 -10.57 -0.48 26.24
C LYS A 380 -11.32 0.16 25.07
N VAL A 381 -10.60 0.62 24.04
CA VAL A 381 -11.19 1.17 22.81
C VAL A 381 -11.87 0.07 22.00
N PHE A 382 -11.24 -1.11 21.90
CA PHE A 382 -11.81 -2.26 21.21
C PHE A 382 -13.09 -2.77 21.87
N ASP A 383 -13.10 -2.95 23.18
CA ASP A 383 -14.29 -3.36 23.93
C ASP A 383 -15.44 -2.35 23.78
N ALA A 384 -15.13 -1.04 23.82
CA ALA A 384 -16.11 0.02 23.59
C ALA A 384 -16.66 0.01 22.15
N SER A 385 -15.80 -0.23 21.15
CA SER A 385 -16.21 -0.30 19.74
C SER A 385 -17.07 -1.54 19.45
N ASN A 386 -16.74 -2.69 20.05
CA ASN A 386 -17.50 -3.94 19.91
C ASN A 386 -18.87 -3.88 20.60
N LEU A 387 -19.01 -3.14 21.70
CA LEU A 387 -20.31 -2.87 22.33
C LEU A 387 -21.23 -2.01 21.45
N LEU A 388 -20.66 -1.12 20.64
CA LEU A 388 -21.41 -0.25 19.72
C LEU A 388 -21.80 -0.98 18.42
N THR A 389 -21.00 -1.91 17.92
CA THR A 389 -21.31 -2.74 16.74
C THR A 389 -22.28 -3.88 17.07
N GLY A 390 -22.14 -4.52 18.24
CA GLY A 390 -23.03 -5.60 18.69
C GLY A 390 -24.48 -5.19 18.94
N SER A 391 -24.78 -3.89 18.97
CA SER A 391 -26.13 -3.35 19.21
C SER A 391 -26.94 -3.12 17.93
N LYS A 392 -26.33 -3.16 16.74
CA LYS A 392 -27.01 -2.88 15.45
C LYS A 392 -27.34 -4.13 14.62
N ASP A 393 -26.64 -5.25 14.83
CA ASP A 393 -26.81 -6.46 14.01
C ASP A 393 -27.83 -7.48 14.56
N LEU A 394 -28.46 -7.20 15.70
CA LEU A 394 -29.46 -8.10 16.33
C LEU A 394 -30.93 -7.73 16.03
N GLN A 395 -31.21 -6.74 15.18
CA GLN A 395 -32.60 -6.34 14.85
C GLN A 395 -32.98 -6.49 13.36
N ALA A 396 -32.14 -7.09 12.52
CA ALA A 396 -32.39 -7.19 11.08
C ALA A 396 -32.50 -8.64 10.54
N LEU A 397 -32.86 -9.61 11.38
CA LEU A 397 -32.91 -11.03 10.99
C LEU A 397 -34.16 -11.81 11.45
N ASP A 398 -35.24 -11.12 11.82
CA ASP A 398 -36.55 -11.74 12.06
C ASP A 398 -37.58 -11.21 11.07
N GLU A 399 -37.53 -11.66 9.80
CA GLU A 399 -38.72 -11.71 8.91
C GLU A 399 -38.41 -12.38 7.56
N VAL A 400 -38.04 -13.68 7.55
CA VAL A 400 -38.36 -14.55 6.41
C VAL A 400 -38.65 -15.97 6.91
N THR A 401 -39.93 -16.28 7.02
CA THR A 401 -40.47 -17.65 7.16
C THR A 401 -40.28 -18.44 5.86
N PHE A 402 -39.73 -19.66 5.91
CA PHE A 402 -40.35 -20.82 5.27
C PHE A 402 -39.89 -22.15 5.88
N ALA A 403 -40.81 -23.11 5.83
CA ALA A 403 -40.92 -24.33 6.62
C ALA A 403 -40.00 -25.49 6.19
N GLY A 404 -39.72 -26.40 7.14
CA GLY A 404 -39.51 -27.81 6.79
C GLY A 404 -38.61 -28.66 7.69
N SER A 405 -39.27 -29.47 8.53
CA SER A 405 -38.84 -30.78 9.06
C SER A 405 -38.03 -30.86 10.38
N ASN A 406 -38.63 -31.65 11.28
CA ASN A 406 -38.24 -32.02 12.64
C ASN A 406 -37.05 -32.98 12.69
N SER A 407 -36.20 -32.90 13.73
CA SER A 407 -36.23 -33.86 14.86
C SER A 407 -35.09 -33.66 15.88
N ASP A 408 -35.52 -33.53 17.14
CA ASP A 408 -34.95 -34.00 18.43
C ASP A 408 -33.47 -33.79 18.84
N ARG A 409 -33.34 -33.08 19.98
CA ARG A 409 -32.57 -33.40 21.22
C ARG A 409 -31.04 -33.54 21.10
N THR A 410 -30.18 -33.00 21.98
CA THR A 410 -30.27 -32.74 23.42
C THR A 410 -29.04 -31.92 23.83
N VAL A 411 -29.20 -31.05 24.82
CA VAL A 411 -28.11 -30.45 25.60
C VAL A 411 -27.40 -31.55 26.39
N ASN A 412 -26.07 -31.63 26.31
CA ASN A 412 -25.27 -32.04 27.45
C ASN A 412 -23.82 -31.54 27.39
N ASP A 413 -23.39 -31.19 28.59
CA ASP A 413 -22.20 -30.46 29.01
C ASP A 413 -20.92 -31.30 28.97
N SER A 414 -19.78 -30.61 29.05
CA SER A 414 -18.45 -31.08 29.46
C SER A 414 -17.67 -32.06 28.56
N ASN A 415 -16.55 -31.61 27.99
CA ASN A 415 -15.22 -32.05 28.45
C ASN A 415 -14.06 -31.36 27.72
N ASN A 416 -13.24 -30.70 28.53
CA ASN A 416 -11.83 -30.40 28.37
C ASN A 416 -11.07 -31.29 27.35
N LYS A 417 -10.57 -30.67 26.28
CA LYS A 417 -9.24 -30.94 25.73
C LYS A 417 -8.56 -29.61 25.38
N SER A 418 -8.16 -28.92 26.44
CA SER A 418 -7.14 -27.87 26.41
C SER A 418 -5.76 -28.53 26.29
N SER A 419 -5.24 -28.65 25.08
CA SER A 419 -3.80 -28.75 24.83
C SER A 419 -3.57 -28.65 23.33
N ASP A 420 -2.71 -27.73 22.91
CA ASP A 420 -1.98 -27.68 21.62
C ASP A 420 -2.19 -26.49 20.68
N TYR A 421 -2.93 -25.43 21.04
CA TYR A 421 -2.99 -24.21 20.22
C TYR A 421 -2.79 -22.87 20.96
N SER A 422 -2.31 -22.89 22.21
CA SER A 422 -1.94 -21.69 22.98
C SER A 422 -0.58 -21.07 22.60
N ARG A 423 0.24 -21.74 21.78
CA ARG A 423 1.65 -21.38 21.56
C ARG A 423 1.92 -20.27 20.52
N ALA A 424 0.88 -19.60 20.00
CA ALA A 424 1.00 -18.50 19.03
C ALA A 424 0.70 -17.10 19.62
N PHE A 425 0.37 -17.03 20.92
CA PHE A 425 0.17 -15.80 21.69
C PHE A 425 0.79 -15.89 23.10
N GLU A 426 1.57 -16.93 23.39
CA GLU A 426 2.40 -17.00 24.60
C GLU A 426 3.61 -16.07 24.43
N GLY A 427 3.44 -14.84 24.93
CA GLY A 427 4.46 -13.99 25.53
C GLY A 427 5.73 -13.73 24.71
N ASN A 428 5.74 -12.62 23.96
CA ASN A 428 6.97 -11.86 23.87
C ASN A 428 7.12 -11.07 25.19
N PRO A 429 8.18 -11.29 26.00
CA PRO A 429 8.35 -10.66 27.31
C PRO A 429 8.44 -9.12 27.24
N PHE A 430 8.72 -8.56 26.06
CA PHE A 430 8.90 -7.12 25.87
C PHE A 430 7.62 -6.35 25.52
N GLN A 431 6.50 -7.03 25.26
CA GLN A 431 5.23 -6.34 25.01
C GLN A 431 4.53 -5.93 26.31
N THR A 432 4.74 -6.65 27.42
CA THR A 432 4.20 -6.28 28.73
C THR A 432 4.84 -7.09 29.87
N LYS A 433 5.49 -6.47 30.86
CA LYS A 433 5.43 -6.98 32.24
C LYS A 433 4.03 -6.64 32.78
N VAL A 434 3.04 -7.52 32.57
CA VAL A 434 1.76 -7.43 33.31
C VAL A 434 1.90 -8.26 34.58
N GLU A 435 1.95 -7.60 35.74
CA GLU A 435 2.03 -8.25 37.07
C GLU A 435 0.79 -9.09 37.45
N ASN A 436 -0.20 -9.28 36.56
CA ASN A 436 -1.50 -9.84 36.91
C ASN A 436 -1.99 -10.91 35.91
N PRO A 437 -1.99 -12.20 36.28
CA PRO A 437 -2.30 -13.33 35.38
C PRO A 437 -3.76 -13.36 34.86
N ASN A 438 -4.66 -12.57 35.45
CA ASN A 438 -6.05 -12.47 34.98
C ASN A 438 -6.21 -11.64 33.69
N VAL A 439 -5.21 -10.88 33.26
CA VAL A 439 -5.23 -10.10 32.00
C VAL A 439 -4.81 -10.94 30.79
N GLN A 440 -4.07 -12.02 31.02
CA GLN A 440 -3.58 -12.92 29.97
C GLN A 440 -4.73 -13.69 29.29
N GLY A 441 -5.82 -13.96 30.02
CA GLY A 441 -7.06 -14.55 29.47
C GLY A 441 -7.86 -13.60 28.58
N ALA A 442 -7.74 -12.28 28.76
CA ALA A 442 -8.39 -11.27 27.91
C ALA A 442 -7.60 -10.94 26.64
N MET A 443 -6.31 -11.31 26.58
CA MET A 443 -5.47 -11.12 25.39
C MET A 443 -5.78 -12.14 24.27
N GLY A 444 -6.48 -13.23 24.60
CA GLY A 444 -6.99 -14.21 23.64
C GLY A 444 -8.23 -13.78 22.86
N SER A 445 -8.79 -12.58 23.12
CA SER A 445 -10.06 -12.10 22.55
C SER A 445 -9.92 -10.99 21.50
N LEU A 446 -8.70 -10.61 21.08
CA LEU A 446 -8.56 -9.92 19.79
C LEU A 446 -9.05 -10.88 18.69
N PRO A 447 -10.00 -10.50 17.82
CA PRO A 447 -10.50 -11.39 16.79
C PRO A 447 -9.32 -11.87 15.95
N LYS A 448 -9.02 -13.17 16.05
CA LYS A 448 -8.07 -13.81 15.15
C LYS A 448 -8.76 -13.83 13.79
N THR A 449 -8.39 -12.92 12.90
CA THR A 449 -8.81 -13.02 11.50
C THR A 449 -8.30 -14.37 10.99
N SER A 450 -9.22 -15.28 10.71
CA SER A 450 -8.90 -16.50 9.99
C SER A 450 -8.32 -16.07 8.64
N MET A 451 -7.06 -16.44 8.36
CA MET A 451 -6.38 -16.07 7.11
C MET A 451 -7.19 -16.41 5.85
N PHE A 452 -8.15 -17.35 5.96
CA PHE A 452 -9.05 -17.75 4.89
C PHE A 452 -10.12 -16.70 4.53
N GLU A 453 -10.68 -15.96 5.51
CA GLU A 453 -11.62 -14.86 5.21
C GLU A 453 -10.87 -13.65 4.64
N SER A 454 -9.68 -13.35 5.16
CA SER A 454 -8.83 -12.27 4.65
C SER A 454 -8.37 -12.56 3.21
N ALA A 455 -8.01 -13.80 2.86
CA ALA A 455 -7.56 -14.16 1.52
C ALA A 455 -8.62 -13.91 0.44
N ALA A 456 -9.88 -14.29 0.66
CA ALA A 456 -10.96 -14.03 -0.31
C ALA A 456 -11.23 -12.52 -0.49
N SER A 457 -11.19 -11.76 0.61
CA SER A 457 -11.36 -10.31 0.59
C SER A 457 -10.19 -9.52 -0.02
N LEU A 458 -9.00 -10.13 -0.12
CA LEU A 458 -7.85 -9.56 -0.83
C LEU A 458 -7.94 -9.78 -2.34
N ILE A 459 -8.66 -10.82 -2.79
CA ILE A 459 -8.86 -11.12 -4.22
C ILE A 459 -9.92 -10.20 -4.83
N LEU A 460 -11.00 -9.93 -4.10
CA LEU A 460 -12.06 -8.99 -4.50
C LEU A 460 -12.45 -8.12 -3.31
N PRO A 461 -11.74 -7.00 -3.07
CA PRO A 461 -12.08 -6.13 -1.97
C PRO A 461 -13.45 -5.48 -2.16
N PRO A 462 -14.24 -5.34 -1.09
CA PRO A 462 -15.57 -4.76 -1.17
C PRO A 462 -15.47 -3.30 -1.57
N LEU A 463 -16.26 -2.87 -2.56
CA LEU A 463 -16.32 -1.46 -2.92
C LEU A 463 -17.07 -0.65 -1.86
N PRO A 464 -16.67 0.62 -1.64
CA PRO A 464 -17.42 1.57 -0.83
C PRO A 464 -18.85 1.77 -1.36
N THR A 465 -19.82 1.86 -0.44
CA THR A 465 -21.21 2.15 -0.82
C THR A 465 -21.34 3.60 -1.32
N ILE A 466 -22.35 3.87 -2.16
CA ILE A 466 -22.62 5.25 -2.62
C ILE A 466 -22.89 6.20 -1.45
N LYS A 467 -23.49 5.70 -0.36
CA LYS A 467 -23.72 6.46 0.87
C LYS A 467 -22.40 6.88 1.51
N TYR A 468 -21.43 5.96 1.60
CA TYR A 468 -20.09 6.25 2.14
C TYR A 468 -19.38 7.35 1.31
N ILE A 469 -19.54 7.29 -0.01
CA ILE A 469 -18.96 8.26 -0.94
C ILE A 469 -19.61 9.64 -0.79
N THR A 470 -20.94 9.69 -0.75
CA THR A 470 -21.72 10.94 -0.86
C THR A 470 -22.05 11.61 0.48
N ASP A 471 -21.96 10.89 1.60
CA ASP A 471 -22.29 11.39 2.93
C ASP A 471 -21.12 11.20 3.90
N PRO A 472 -20.32 12.26 4.17
CA PRO A 472 -19.20 12.20 5.11
C PRO A 472 -19.60 11.76 6.52
N GLU A 473 -20.81 12.11 6.98
CA GLU A 473 -21.30 11.75 8.31
C GLU A 473 -21.64 10.25 8.43
N SER A 474 -21.79 9.57 7.30
CA SER A 474 -22.06 8.12 7.28
C SER A 474 -20.80 7.28 7.52
N ARG A 475 -19.61 7.89 7.47
CA ARG A 475 -18.33 7.19 7.58
C ARG A 475 -18.04 6.87 9.04
N GLU A 476 -17.59 5.63 9.28
CA GLU A 476 -17.16 5.20 10.59
C GLU A 476 -15.88 5.93 11.02
N ASN A 477 -15.72 6.20 12.31
CA ASN A 477 -14.44 6.68 12.82
C ASN A 477 -13.42 5.54 12.80
N ILE A 478 -12.54 5.57 11.81
CA ILE A 478 -11.50 4.55 11.62
C ILE A 478 -10.23 4.82 12.44
N ILE A 479 -10.07 6.01 13.03
CA ILE A 479 -8.90 6.33 13.86
C ILE A 479 -9.13 5.77 15.26
N LEU A 480 -8.43 4.69 15.58
CA LEU A 480 -8.56 3.96 16.85
C LEU A 480 -7.64 4.52 17.93
N HIS A 481 -6.49 5.04 17.52
CA HIS A 481 -5.45 5.50 18.42
C HIS A 481 -4.68 6.62 17.77
N ASP A 482 -4.41 7.66 18.55
CA ASP A 482 -3.63 8.80 18.13
C ASP A 482 -2.91 9.37 19.35
N LYS A 483 -1.64 9.03 19.51
CA LYS A 483 -0.84 9.41 20.69
C LYS A 483 0.61 9.66 20.30
N VAL A 484 1.25 10.58 21.02
CA VAL A 484 2.69 10.80 20.97
C VAL A 484 3.37 9.90 22.00
N TYR A 485 4.36 9.13 21.55
CA TYR A 485 5.19 8.25 22.37
C TYR A 485 6.58 8.87 22.57
N HIS A 486 7.04 8.80 23.82
CA HIS A 486 8.35 9.22 24.29
C HIS A 486 9.27 8.01 24.47
N GLU A 487 10.59 8.26 24.45
CA GLU A 487 11.58 7.23 24.82
C GLU A 487 11.32 6.64 26.21
N SER A 488 10.86 7.46 27.16
CA SER A 488 10.51 7.04 28.51
C SER A 488 9.26 6.16 28.59
N ASP A 489 8.46 6.08 27.52
CA ASP A 489 7.28 5.21 27.46
C ASP A 489 7.66 3.76 27.11
N LEU A 490 8.92 3.51 26.71
CA LEU A 490 9.39 2.17 26.36
C LEU A 490 9.68 1.36 27.62
N PRO A 491 9.43 0.03 27.60
CA PRO A 491 9.84 -0.86 28.68
C PRO A 491 11.35 -0.79 28.95
N GLU A 492 11.73 -0.88 30.22
CA GLU A 492 13.14 -1.03 30.61
C GLU A 492 13.74 -2.29 29.99
N VAL A 493 15.01 -2.21 29.60
CA VAL A 493 15.76 -3.36 29.08
C VAL A 493 16.17 -4.20 30.29
N ASP A 494 15.76 -5.47 30.37
CA ASP A 494 16.20 -6.35 31.46
C ASP A 494 17.73 -6.61 31.31
N ASP A 495 18.54 -6.12 32.25
CA ASP A 495 20.00 -6.25 32.24
C ASP A 495 20.52 -7.71 32.23
N ALA A 496 19.67 -8.67 32.60
CA ALA A 496 19.97 -10.09 32.55
C ALA A 496 20.14 -10.62 31.11
N ASP A 497 19.37 -10.12 30.15
CA ASP A 497 19.45 -10.53 28.74
C ASP A 497 20.69 -9.92 28.04
N ASN A 498 21.14 -8.74 28.49
CA ASN A 498 22.32 -8.06 27.95
C ASN A 498 23.66 -8.66 28.44
N GLN A 499 23.74 -9.14 29.69
CA GLN A 499 24.98 -9.69 30.25
C GLN A 499 25.37 -11.04 29.64
N GLU A 500 24.40 -11.90 29.30
CA GLU A 500 24.67 -13.22 28.72
C GLU A 500 25.27 -13.13 27.30
N TRP A 501 24.96 -12.06 26.58
CA TRP A 501 25.38 -11.86 25.19
C TRP A 501 26.74 -11.18 25.03
N SER A 502 27.09 -10.21 25.88
CA SER A 502 28.41 -9.53 25.85
C SER A 502 29.60 -10.51 26.00
N GLY A 503 29.35 -11.69 26.58
CA GLY A 503 30.32 -12.78 26.74
C GLY A 503 30.49 -13.70 25.51
N LYS A 504 29.57 -13.68 24.53
CA LYS A 504 29.65 -14.53 23.32
C LYS A 504 30.36 -13.81 22.18
N LYS A 505 31.62 -13.43 22.43
CA LYS A 505 32.56 -13.14 21.35
C LYS A 505 32.76 -14.44 20.56
N LEU A 506 32.15 -14.54 19.38
CA LEU A 506 32.21 -15.68 18.46
C LEU A 506 33.65 -16.21 18.35
N LYS A 507 33.99 -17.25 19.12
CA LYS A 507 35.16 -18.07 18.84
C LYS A 507 34.74 -19.01 17.72
N LEU A 508 35.08 -18.62 16.50
CA LEU A 508 35.11 -19.54 15.37
C LEU A 508 36.25 -20.52 15.64
N ASP A 509 35.93 -21.66 16.25
CA ASP A 509 36.84 -22.79 16.34
C ASP A 509 37.11 -23.29 14.92
N LYS A 510 38.33 -23.04 14.46
CA LYS A 510 38.91 -23.71 13.31
C LYS A 510 39.35 -25.08 13.79
N GLU A 511 38.58 -26.13 13.50
CA GLU A 511 39.11 -27.44 13.11
C GLU A 511 37.99 -28.41 12.72
N ASP A 512 38.36 -29.34 11.84
CA ASP A 512 37.62 -30.51 11.37
C ASP A 512 36.54 -30.34 10.29
N ASN A 513 37.04 -29.99 9.10
CA ASN A 513 36.33 -30.23 7.85
C ASN A 513 37.00 -31.40 7.09
N LYS A 514 36.60 -32.64 7.38
CA LYS A 514 36.83 -33.78 6.47
C LYS A 514 35.61 -34.70 6.41
N LYS A 515 35.00 -34.67 5.22
CA LYS A 515 33.98 -35.58 4.67
C LYS A 515 32.56 -35.46 5.24
N LYS A 516 31.82 -34.47 4.76
CA LYS A 516 30.35 -34.55 4.64
C LYS A 516 29.89 -34.15 3.25
N GLY A 517 28.88 -34.84 2.74
CA GLY A 517 28.34 -34.64 1.38
C GLY A 517 27.55 -33.35 1.23
N MET A 518 27.34 -32.93 -0.02
CA MET A 518 26.75 -31.63 -0.38
C MET A 518 25.31 -31.42 0.16
N ILE A 519 24.55 -32.50 0.35
CA ILE A 519 23.17 -32.48 0.88
C ILE A 519 23.16 -32.27 2.41
N GLU A 520 24.08 -32.92 3.13
CA GLU A 520 24.25 -32.74 4.59
C GLU A 520 24.82 -31.36 4.94
N LEU A 521 25.64 -30.77 4.06
CA LEU A 521 26.16 -29.41 4.21
C LEU A 521 25.05 -28.35 4.03
N LEU A 522 24.08 -28.61 3.14
CA LEU A 522 22.93 -27.72 2.93
C LEU A 522 21.90 -27.84 4.07
N GLN A 523 21.70 -29.05 4.60
CA GLN A 523 20.82 -29.27 5.75
C GLN A 523 21.40 -28.72 7.05
N SER A 524 22.68 -28.96 7.34
CA SER A 524 23.36 -28.41 8.53
C SER A 524 23.45 -26.88 8.50
N LYS A 525 23.73 -26.28 7.34
CA LYS A 525 23.63 -24.82 7.18
C LYS A 525 22.19 -24.31 7.32
N GLY A 526 21.20 -25.08 6.87
CA GLY A 526 19.78 -24.74 7.03
C GLY A 526 19.27 -24.82 8.47
N GLU A 527 19.83 -25.74 9.28
CA GLU A 527 19.51 -25.89 10.71
C GLU A 527 20.26 -24.88 11.58
N GLU A 528 21.53 -24.60 11.32
CA GLU A 528 22.29 -23.51 11.96
C GLU A 528 21.68 -22.15 11.64
N PHE A 529 21.26 -21.91 10.38
CA PHE A 529 20.58 -20.68 9.98
C PHE A 529 19.19 -20.57 10.63
N ARG A 530 18.44 -21.66 10.78
CA ARG A 530 17.15 -21.67 11.50
C ARG A 530 17.30 -21.34 12.98
N GLN A 531 18.35 -21.82 13.64
CA GLN A 531 18.60 -21.50 15.05
C GLN A 531 19.11 -20.06 15.25
N LEU A 532 19.88 -19.51 14.30
CA LEU A 532 20.37 -18.12 14.35
C LEU A 532 19.27 -17.09 14.08
N VAL A 533 18.25 -17.45 13.29
CA VAL A 533 17.17 -16.54 12.85
C VAL A 533 15.98 -16.53 13.81
N ASN A 534 15.68 -17.61 14.53
CA ASN A 534 14.49 -17.64 15.40
C ASN A 534 14.68 -16.96 16.78
N GLY A 535 15.91 -16.77 17.27
CA GLY A 535 16.16 -16.10 18.56
C GLY A 535 16.71 -14.67 18.46
N ASN A 536 17.41 -14.32 17.37
CA ASN A 536 18.07 -13.01 17.24
C ASN A 536 17.20 -11.93 16.59
N THR A 537 16.14 -12.30 15.88
CA THR A 537 15.44 -11.33 15.02
C THR A 537 14.46 -10.43 15.78
N GLU A 538 13.80 -10.94 16.84
CA GLU A 538 12.98 -10.09 17.73
C GLU A 538 13.82 -8.99 18.38
N HIS A 539 15.02 -9.36 18.84
CA HIS A 539 15.99 -8.42 19.40
C HIS A 539 16.42 -7.37 18.37
N LEU A 540 16.62 -7.75 17.10
CA LEU A 540 16.94 -6.77 16.05
C LEU A 540 15.77 -5.80 15.77
N GLU A 541 14.53 -6.28 15.69
CA GLU A 541 13.36 -5.42 15.52
C GLU A 541 13.21 -4.44 16.71
N GLU A 542 13.46 -4.92 17.93
CA GLU A 542 13.49 -4.11 19.15
C GLU A 542 14.63 -3.08 19.15
N GLU A 543 15.85 -3.47 18.79
CA GLU A 543 17.02 -2.60 18.71
C GLU A 543 16.77 -1.47 17.69
N ILE A 544 16.24 -1.80 16.51
CA ILE A 544 15.83 -0.83 15.50
C ILE A 544 14.77 0.13 16.08
N ALA A 545 13.74 -0.40 16.74
CA ALA A 545 12.67 0.41 17.31
C ALA A 545 13.19 1.35 18.40
N ARG A 546 14.08 0.88 19.29
CA ARG A 546 14.71 1.70 20.33
C ARG A 546 15.54 2.82 19.73
N GLU A 547 16.33 2.55 18.68
CA GLU A 547 17.09 3.61 18.00
C GLU A 547 16.17 4.64 17.32
N TYR A 548 15.02 4.25 16.78
CA TYR A 548 14.02 5.22 16.29
C TYR A 548 13.40 6.07 17.41
N HIS A 549 13.24 5.56 18.63
CA HIS A 549 12.65 6.32 19.75
C HIS A 549 13.69 7.11 20.56
N LYS A 550 14.96 6.75 20.48
CA LYS A 550 16.07 7.39 21.18
C LYS A 550 16.10 8.89 20.95
N LEU A 551 15.88 9.68 21.99
CA LEU A 551 15.81 11.14 21.97
C LEU A 551 14.82 11.71 20.92
N MET A 552 13.80 10.94 20.56
CA MET A 552 12.82 11.27 19.52
C MET A 552 11.39 10.99 19.99
N LEU A 553 10.48 11.90 19.64
CA LEU A 553 9.05 11.71 19.83
C LEU A 553 8.40 11.23 18.53
N TRP A 554 7.50 10.25 18.64
CA TRP A 554 6.73 9.72 17.52
C TRP A 554 5.24 9.78 17.80
N ARG A 555 4.48 10.43 16.91
CA ARG A 555 3.03 10.31 16.89
C ARG A 555 2.67 8.99 16.18
N LYS A 556 1.95 8.11 16.86
CA LYS A 556 1.49 6.84 16.30
C LYS A 556 -0.02 6.93 16.11
N VAL A 557 -0.46 6.81 14.86
CA VAL A 557 -1.87 6.82 14.48
C VAL A 557 -2.25 5.42 14.04
N LEU A 558 -3.12 4.75 14.79
CA LEU A 558 -3.61 3.42 14.44
C LEU A 558 -4.99 3.50 13.82
N VAL A 559 -5.17 2.81 12.70
CA VAL A 559 -6.39 2.86 11.90
C VAL A 559 -7.04 1.48 11.74
N ASN A 560 -8.35 1.45 11.54
CA ASN A 560 -9.12 0.25 11.23
C ASN A 560 -9.74 0.35 9.83
N LEU A 561 -9.03 -0.15 8.83
CA LEU A 561 -9.49 -0.11 7.44
C LEU A 561 -10.16 -1.43 7.03
N LYS A 562 -11.16 -1.32 6.14
CA LYS A 562 -11.76 -2.46 5.44
C LYS A 562 -10.71 -3.17 4.55
N PRO A 563 -10.97 -4.40 4.07
CA PRO A 563 -10.06 -5.13 3.18
C PRO A 563 -9.55 -4.32 2.00
N ASP A 564 -8.37 -4.71 1.48
CA ASP A 564 -7.46 -3.85 0.71
C ASP A 564 -6.87 -2.68 1.52
N ALA A 565 -6.71 -2.87 2.84
CA ALA A 565 -6.29 -1.82 3.76
C ALA A 565 -4.94 -1.18 3.39
N HIS A 566 -4.01 -1.96 2.84
CA HIS A 566 -2.69 -1.48 2.43
C HIS A 566 -2.75 -0.42 1.31
N ASN A 567 -3.70 -0.54 0.38
CA ASN A 567 -3.94 0.46 -0.66
C ASN A 567 -4.94 1.53 -0.21
N ASN A 568 -5.90 1.17 0.66
CA ASN A 568 -6.83 2.11 1.25
C ASN A 568 -6.11 3.20 2.03
N ILE A 569 -5.08 2.89 2.82
CA ILE A 569 -4.38 3.88 3.67
C ILE A 569 -3.78 5.07 2.88
N VAL A 570 -3.53 4.90 1.58
CA VAL A 570 -3.04 5.97 0.68
C VAL A 570 -4.07 6.41 -0.36
N VAL A 571 -5.23 5.76 -0.39
CA VAL A 571 -6.28 5.96 -1.38
C VAL A 571 -5.74 5.83 -2.80
N ARG A 572 -5.27 4.61 -3.14
CA ARG A 572 -4.68 4.31 -4.45
C ARG A 572 -5.56 4.75 -5.62
N ARG A 573 -6.87 4.58 -5.51
CA ARG A 573 -7.88 5.11 -6.44
C ARG A 573 -8.93 5.88 -5.65
N ARG A 574 -9.29 7.08 -6.14
CA ARG A 574 -10.16 8.03 -5.42
C ARG A 574 -11.39 7.36 -4.81
N PHE A 575 -12.17 6.64 -5.61
CA PHE A 575 -13.44 6.07 -5.13
C PHE A 575 -13.32 4.61 -4.69
N ALA A 576 -12.60 3.77 -5.43
CA ALA A 576 -12.45 2.36 -5.07
C ALA A 576 -11.73 2.15 -3.73
N ASN A 577 -10.83 3.06 -3.35
CA ASN A 577 -10.10 3.03 -2.08
C ASN A 577 -10.57 4.11 -1.10
N SER A 578 -11.81 4.62 -1.23
CA SER A 578 -12.31 5.73 -0.40
C SER A 578 -12.44 5.41 1.10
N TYR A 579 -12.36 4.14 1.51
CA TYR A 579 -12.22 3.78 2.93
C TYR A 579 -11.03 4.46 3.61
N GLY A 580 -10.02 4.88 2.83
CA GLY A 580 -8.89 5.66 3.32
C GLY A 580 -9.10 7.16 3.47
N TRP A 581 -10.18 7.76 2.93
CA TRP A 581 -10.39 9.21 3.00
C TRP A 581 -10.27 9.78 4.42
N PRO A 582 -10.84 9.16 5.48
CA PRO A 582 -10.67 9.71 6.82
C PRO A 582 -9.21 9.70 7.33
N VAL A 583 -8.36 8.79 6.83
CA VAL A 583 -6.91 8.78 7.12
C VAL A 583 -6.24 10.00 6.50
N LEU A 584 -6.57 10.29 5.24
CA LEU A 584 -6.04 11.40 4.46
C LEU A 584 -6.50 12.73 5.05
N ASP A 585 -7.79 12.86 5.37
CA ASP A 585 -8.36 14.03 6.06
C ASP A 585 -7.64 14.28 7.38
N HIS A 586 -7.45 13.23 8.20
CA HIS A 586 -6.70 13.31 9.43
C HIS A 586 -5.26 13.77 9.18
N LEU A 587 -4.56 13.20 8.19
CA LEU A 587 -3.19 13.53 7.85
C LEU A 587 -3.05 14.99 7.42
N VAL A 588 -3.86 15.46 6.48
CA VAL A 588 -3.81 16.83 5.97
C VAL A 588 -4.07 17.84 7.09
N LYS A 589 -5.15 17.62 7.85
CA LYS A 589 -5.53 18.48 8.97
C LYS A 589 -4.43 18.60 10.03
N ASN A 590 -3.75 17.50 10.33
CA ASN A 590 -2.78 17.42 11.42
C ASN A 590 -1.33 17.75 11.02
N HIS A 591 -1.03 17.89 9.72
CA HIS A 591 0.34 18.09 9.26
C HIS A 591 0.52 19.26 8.30
N PHE A 592 -0.53 19.68 7.60
CA PHE A 592 -0.46 20.70 6.55
C PHE A 592 -1.42 21.87 6.77
N CYS A 593 -2.44 21.74 7.62
CA CYS A 593 -3.35 22.83 7.99
C CYS A 593 -3.04 23.46 9.37
N ILE A 594 -1.77 23.49 9.78
CA ILE A 594 -1.34 23.99 11.11
C ILE A 594 -0.45 25.23 10.95
N ASP A 595 -0.69 26.28 11.74
CA ASP A 595 0.19 27.46 11.79
C ASP A 595 1.51 27.10 12.51
N ASP A 596 2.59 26.98 11.74
CA ASP A 596 3.93 26.61 12.23
C ASP A 596 4.61 27.70 13.08
N LYS A 597 3.98 28.88 13.31
CA LYS A 597 4.55 29.98 14.12
C LYS A 597 4.96 29.57 15.54
N VAL A 598 4.44 28.45 16.04
CA VAL A 598 4.65 27.97 17.43
C VAL A 598 5.91 27.10 17.58
N VAL A 599 6.51 26.56 16.50
CA VAL A 599 7.56 25.51 16.62
C VAL A 599 8.99 26.05 16.44
N ASN A 600 9.30 27.19 17.07
CA ASN A 600 10.62 27.83 16.95
C ASN A 600 11.67 27.39 17.99
N GLU A 601 11.36 26.43 18.88
CA GLU A 601 12.28 26.02 19.96
C GLU A 601 12.56 24.50 19.98
N LEU A 602 12.83 23.88 18.82
CA LEU A 602 13.49 22.57 18.83
C LEU A 602 15.01 22.77 18.92
N HIS A 603 15.61 22.26 19.99
CA HIS A 603 17.04 22.30 20.26
C HIS A 603 17.86 21.84 19.04
N ARG A 604 18.65 22.75 18.47
CA ARG A 604 19.68 22.47 17.46
C ARG A 604 20.92 21.86 18.12
N GLU A 605 20.74 20.77 18.84
CA GLU A 605 21.88 20.06 19.43
C GLU A 605 22.46 19.12 18.37
N ASP A 606 23.39 19.66 17.57
CA ASP A 606 24.17 18.93 16.58
C ASP A 606 25.36 18.19 17.24
N THR A 607 25.10 17.38 18.28
CA THR A 607 26.14 16.49 18.80
C THR A 607 26.44 15.43 17.74
N LEU A 608 27.69 15.36 17.30
CA LEU A 608 28.13 14.32 16.38
C LEU A 608 28.06 12.96 17.08
N ASP A 609 27.20 12.07 16.58
CA ASP A 609 27.21 10.67 16.98
C ASP A 609 28.49 10.01 16.42
N HIS A 610 29.41 9.67 17.32
CA HIS A 610 30.67 9.01 17.01
C HIS A 610 30.60 7.48 17.15
N SER A 611 29.39 6.92 17.30
CA SER A 611 29.16 5.47 17.36
C SER A 611 29.77 4.74 16.16
N ALA A 612 30.11 3.46 16.36
CA ALA A 612 30.60 2.61 15.28
C ALA A 612 29.56 2.50 14.15
N ASP A 613 28.28 2.44 14.51
CA ASP A 613 27.16 2.35 13.56
C ASP A 613 27.02 3.63 12.73
N ALA A 614 27.19 4.81 13.33
CA ALA A 614 27.19 6.08 12.61
C ALA A 614 28.34 6.19 11.60
N LYS A 615 29.53 5.73 11.98
CA LYS A 615 30.69 5.66 11.06
C LYS A 615 30.43 4.68 9.92
N GLU A 616 29.81 3.55 10.21
CA GLU A 616 29.48 2.54 9.19
C GLU A 616 28.43 3.05 8.21
N LEU A 617 27.33 3.63 8.71
CA LEU A 617 26.33 4.24 7.84
C LEU A 617 26.94 5.32 6.94
N THR A 618 27.84 6.15 7.47
CA THR A 618 28.54 7.18 6.68
C THR A 618 29.35 6.56 5.53
N ARG A 619 29.95 5.39 5.73
CA ARG A 619 30.67 4.63 4.69
C ARG A 619 29.72 4.12 3.62
N ILE A 620 28.57 3.57 4.01
CA ILE A 620 27.50 3.09 3.10
C ILE A 620 26.95 4.24 2.25
N LEU A 621 26.87 5.45 2.81
CA LEU A 621 26.34 6.66 2.18
C LEU A 621 27.30 7.34 1.20
N SER A 622 28.48 6.77 0.95
CA SER A 622 29.45 7.32 -0.03
C SER A 622 28.84 7.44 -1.42
N MET A 623 28.73 8.69 -1.92
CA MET A 623 28.11 8.96 -3.22
C MET A 623 28.83 8.27 -4.38
N ASP A 624 30.16 8.26 -4.41
CA ASP A 624 30.93 7.64 -5.50
C ASP A 624 30.68 6.12 -5.54
N LEU A 625 30.62 5.48 -4.38
CA LEU A 625 30.34 4.05 -4.27
C LEU A 625 28.89 3.75 -4.71
N ILE A 626 27.92 4.52 -4.21
CA ILE A 626 26.51 4.38 -4.58
C ILE A 626 26.31 4.56 -6.08
N LYS A 627 26.90 5.59 -6.69
CA LYS A 627 26.76 5.84 -8.12
C LYS A 627 27.34 4.72 -8.96
N LYS A 628 28.47 4.15 -8.53
CA LYS A 628 29.07 2.99 -9.19
C LYS A 628 28.17 1.76 -9.10
N GLU A 629 27.71 1.40 -7.89
CA GLU A 629 26.80 0.26 -7.68
C GLU A 629 25.49 0.43 -8.44
N ASN A 630 24.91 1.63 -8.44
CA ASN A 630 23.67 1.91 -9.18
C ASN A 630 23.87 1.75 -10.70
N ALA A 631 25.03 2.17 -11.24
CA ALA A 631 25.36 2.01 -12.65
C ALA A 631 25.59 0.54 -13.04
N GLU A 632 26.09 -0.28 -12.11
CA GLU A 632 26.21 -1.74 -12.29
C GLU A 632 24.82 -2.39 -12.32
N LEU A 633 23.96 -2.10 -11.34
CA LEU A 633 22.56 -2.57 -11.31
C LEU A 633 21.74 -2.12 -12.53
N ASP A 634 21.97 -0.90 -13.02
CA ASP A 634 21.35 -0.39 -14.24
C ASP A 634 21.79 -1.18 -15.49
N ARG A 635 23.04 -1.67 -15.51
CA ARG A 635 23.59 -2.47 -16.61
C ARG A 635 23.08 -3.91 -16.56
N GLU A 636 23.12 -4.54 -15.39
CA GLU A 636 22.63 -5.91 -15.18
C GLU A 636 21.14 -6.04 -15.56
N GLY A 637 20.30 -5.12 -15.10
CA GLY A 637 18.87 -5.10 -15.48
C GLY A 637 18.60 -4.76 -16.95
N SER A 638 19.61 -4.29 -17.70
CA SER A 638 19.51 -4.09 -19.16
C SER A 638 19.88 -5.35 -19.95
N GLU A 639 20.73 -6.22 -19.39
CA GLU A 639 21.15 -7.51 -19.94
C GLU A 639 20.13 -8.62 -19.61
N GLU A 640 19.47 -8.55 -18.43
CA GLU A 640 18.33 -9.41 -18.03
C GLU A 640 17.04 -9.21 -18.86
N LYS A 641 17.02 -8.29 -19.85
CA LYS A 641 15.90 -8.17 -20.80
C LYS A 641 15.59 -9.47 -21.56
N HIS A 642 16.50 -10.46 -21.55
CA HIS A 642 16.26 -11.79 -22.10
C HIS A 642 15.59 -12.78 -21.14
N GLU A 643 15.52 -12.52 -19.83
CA GLU A 643 14.99 -13.47 -18.83
C GLU A 643 13.49 -13.27 -18.53
N TYR A 644 12.92 -12.13 -18.94
CA TYR A 644 11.46 -11.90 -19.00
C TYR A 644 10.85 -12.29 -20.37
N ALA A 645 11.54 -13.11 -21.17
CA ALA A 645 11.02 -13.61 -22.45
C ALA A 645 9.69 -14.38 -22.30
N TRP A 646 9.39 -14.91 -21.12
CA TRP A 646 8.10 -15.56 -20.79
C TRP A 646 6.92 -14.58 -20.66
N ILE A 647 7.16 -13.27 -20.53
CA ILE A 647 6.12 -12.23 -20.59
C ILE A 647 5.83 -11.82 -22.05
N ASN A 648 6.75 -12.10 -22.98
CA ASN A 648 6.69 -11.66 -24.38
C ASN A 648 6.51 -12.80 -25.39
N SER A 649 6.27 -14.04 -24.97
CA SER A 649 6.05 -15.14 -25.91
C SER A 649 4.63 -15.06 -26.52
N GLN A 650 4.53 -14.42 -27.68
CA GLN A 650 3.51 -14.81 -28.65
C GLN A 650 3.88 -16.17 -29.26
N GLU A 651 2.86 -17.00 -29.44
CA GLU A 651 2.87 -18.25 -30.23
C GLU A 651 3.64 -19.44 -29.63
N ASN A 652 2.95 -20.23 -28.79
CA ASN A 652 2.71 -21.65 -29.04
C ASN A 652 1.81 -22.22 -27.93
N GLY A 653 0.83 -23.05 -28.34
CA GLY A 653 -0.32 -23.48 -27.52
C GLY A 653 -0.01 -24.53 -26.44
N GLU A 654 0.79 -24.17 -25.44
CA GLU A 654 0.90 -24.91 -24.19
C GLU A 654 0.56 -23.99 -23.01
N ILE A 655 -0.36 -24.46 -22.16
CA ILE A 655 -0.86 -23.74 -20.97
C ILE A 655 0.31 -23.62 -19.98
N PHE A 656 0.86 -22.41 -19.85
CA PHE A 656 2.08 -22.15 -19.07
C PHE A 656 1.80 -21.25 -17.85
N VAL A 657 2.26 -21.71 -16.69
CA VAL A 657 1.96 -21.22 -15.34
C VAL A 657 3.07 -20.26 -14.89
N GLY A 658 2.77 -18.95 -14.83
CA GLY A 658 3.70 -17.90 -14.38
C GLY A 658 3.69 -17.66 -12.85
N PRO A 659 4.29 -16.58 -12.33
CA PRO A 659 4.24 -16.23 -10.89
C PRO A 659 2.80 -15.98 -10.37
N ALA A 660 1.90 -15.60 -11.26
CA ALA A 660 0.45 -15.59 -11.09
C ALA A 660 -0.14 -17.01 -10.97
N GLY A 661 0.46 -17.95 -11.70
CA GLY A 661 0.21 -19.37 -11.61
C GLY A 661 0.64 -19.98 -10.27
N LEU A 662 1.60 -19.37 -9.56
CA LEU A 662 1.88 -19.71 -8.16
C LEU A 662 0.67 -19.42 -7.26
N LEU A 663 -0.15 -18.39 -7.55
CA LEU A 663 -1.36 -18.07 -6.78
C LEU A 663 -2.54 -18.97 -7.14
N SER A 664 -2.68 -19.40 -8.40
CA SER A 664 -3.65 -20.44 -8.77
C SER A 664 -3.23 -21.81 -8.23
N ASP A 665 -1.94 -22.15 -8.28
CA ASP A 665 -1.38 -23.36 -7.69
C ASP A 665 -1.50 -23.33 -6.16
N ILE A 666 -1.40 -22.16 -5.52
CA ILE A 666 -1.68 -22.00 -4.08
C ILE A 666 -3.18 -22.16 -3.82
N SER A 667 -4.07 -21.63 -4.67
CA SER A 667 -5.52 -21.85 -4.56
C SER A 667 -5.88 -23.33 -4.70
N ASP A 668 -5.31 -24.02 -5.69
CA ASP A 668 -5.52 -25.44 -5.96
C ASP A 668 -4.84 -26.33 -4.90
N MET A 669 -3.68 -25.93 -4.37
CA MET A 669 -3.01 -26.60 -3.26
C MET A 669 -3.77 -26.42 -1.95
N VAL A 670 -4.40 -25.27 -1.71
CA VAL A 670 -5.26 -25.00 -0.57
C VAL A 670 -6.60 -25.74 -0.68
N PHE A 671 -7.17 -25.87 -1.89
CA PHE A 671 -8.33 -26.72 -2.16
C PHE A 671 -8.02 -28.22 -1.97
N ASN A 672 -6.87 -28.70 -2.46
CA ASN A 672 -6.42 -30.08 -2.24
C ASN A 672 -6.07 -30.38 -0.78
N PHE A 673 -5.57 -29.38 -0.03
CA PHE A 673 -5.33 -29.51 1.41
C PHE A 673 -6.65 -29.58 2.20
N LYS A 674 -7.70 -28.88 1.75
CA LYS A 674 -9.06 -29.01 2.29
C LYS A 674 -9.58 -30.44 2.09
N ASP A 675 -9.41 -31.02 0.91
CA ASP A 675 -9.81 -32.41 0.60
C ASP A 675 -8.96 -33.47 1.35
N GLN A 676 -7.69 -33.18 1.64
CA GLN A 676 -6.85 -34.02 2.52
C GLN A 676 -7.30 -33.95 3.98
N ILE A 677 -7.76 -32.80 4.48
CA ILE A 677 -8.31 -32.67 5.84
C ILE A 677 -9.69 -33.33 5.96
N THR A 678 -10.55 -33.25 4.94
CA THR A 678 -11.84 -33.99 4.93
C THR A 678 -11.66 -35.49 4.76
N SER A 679 -10.62 -35.96 4.06
CA SER A 679 -10.32 -37.39 3.94
C SER A 679 -9.63 -37.98 5.18
N TYR A 680 -8.82 -37.20 5.92
CA TYR A 680 -8.27 -37.63 7.22
C TYR A 680 -9.33 -37.76 8.33
N GLY A 681 -10.53 -37.19 8.13
CA GLY A 681 -11.68 -37.37 9.02
C GLY A 681 -12.47 -38.67 8.81
N ARG A 682 -12.11 -39.49 7.81
CA ARG A 682 -12.72 -40.81 7.56
C ARG A 682 -11.64 -41.87 7.34
N THR A 683 -11.06 -42.38 8.42
CA THR A 683 -10.44 -43.73 8.42
C THR A 683 -10.01 -44.12 9.82
N VAL A 684 -10.96 -44.57 10.66
CA VAL A 684 -10.70 -45.60 11.68
C VAL A 684 -11.99 -46.40 11.92
N GLU A 685 -12.20 -47.47 11.16
CA GLU A 685 -12.87 -48.67 11.69
C GLU A 685 -12.07 -49.91 11.23
N ASN A 686 -11.90 -50.84 12.17
CA ASN A 686 -10.86 -51.86 12.26
C ASN A 686 -11.05 -53.05 11.27
N PRO A 687 -10.00 -53.88 11.06
CA PRO A 687 -9.87 -54.82 9.95
C PRO A 687 -10.52 -56.17 10.24
N LYS A 688 -10.92 -56.87 9.17
CA LYS A 688 -10.99 -58.34 9.13
C LYS A 688 -10.43 -58.89 7.82
N SER A 689 -9.81 -60.05 8.00
CA SER A 689 -8.95 -60.88 7.16
C SER A 689 -9.59 -61.51 5.93
N GLU A 690 -8.72 -61.88 4.97
CA GLU A 690 -8.70 -63.05 4.05
C GLU A 690 -8.26 -62.58 2.64
N GLU A 691 -7.00 -62.81 2.28
CA GLU A 691 -6.46 -63.95 1.50
C GLU A 691 -6.49 -63.71 -0.04
N ASP A 692 -5.29 -63.42 -0.56
CA ASP A 692 -4.61 -63.92 -1.76
C ASP A 692 -5.23 -63.96 -3.19
N GLU A 693 -4.27 -63.84 -4.14
CA GLU A 693 -4.30 -64.09 -5.59
C GLU A 693 -4.81 -62.94 -6.50
N SER A 694 -3.94 -62.14 -7.13
CA SER A 694 -2.98 -62.39 -8.23
C SER A 694 -3.55 -62.04 -9.62
N ASP A 695 -2.75 -61.22 -10.33
CA ASP A 695 -2.65 -61.08 -11.78
C ASP A 695 -3.78 -60.42 -12.59
N GLY A 696 -3.36 -59.39 -13.36
CA GLY A 696 -3.71 -59.37 -14.79
C GLY A 696 -4.24 -58.06 -15.38
N LYS A 697 -3.31 -57.16 -15.75
CA LYS A 697 -3.11 -56.67 -17.14
C LYS A 697 -4.16 -55.73 -17.81
N VAL A 698 -3.58 -54.87 -18.67
CA VAL A 698 -4.15 -54.14 -19.85
C VAL A 698 -4.87 -52.81 -19.53
N MET A 699 -4.28 -51.62 -19.78
CA MET A 699 -4.13 -50.86 -21.05
C MET A 699 -5.44 -50.57 -21.82
N ALA A 700 -5.80 -49.29 -21.95
CA ALA A 700 -6.49 -48.62 -23.08
C ALA A 700 -7.15 -47.34 -22.51
N GLU A 701 -6.64 -46.15 -22.82
CA GLU A 701 -6.99 -45.32 -23.99
C GLU A 701 -8.41 -44.74 -23.96
N PHE A 702 -8.44 -43.40 -23.92
CA PHE A 702 -9.43 -42.45 -24.45
C PHE A 702 -10.92 -42.64 -24.08
N ILE A 703 -11.47 -41.68 -23.35
CA ILE A 703 -12.13 -40.45 -23.88
C ILE A 703 -12.06 -39.36 -22.81
#